data_AF-A0A2V2DY26-F1
#
_entry.id   AF-A0A2V2DY26-F1
#
_cell.length_a   1.000
_cell.length_b   1.000
_cell.length_c   1.000
_cell.angle_alpha   90.00
_cell.angle_beta   90.00
_cell.angle_gamma   90.00
#
_symmetry.space_group_name_H-M   'P 1'
#
loop_
_entity.id
_entity.type
_entity.pdbx_description
1 polymer ?
#
loop_
_entity_poly.entity_id
_entity_poly.type
_entity_poly.pdbx_seq_one_letter_code
_entity_poly.pdbx_strand_id
1 'polypeptide(L)'
;MKRKNWFAGFIALLLLMQMFQGILAAEEARPEPQSTETPITEERQAAQEPGIMPLDIIFGQEVWGVFTKDTSVLYAPYAGDGLSTGYTFGPGQGAFVIGREYDYYYVYWVIGEKYMRGYVPMDTMSVASYVWIEYDIYKPAGCTATVPVLSGPGTTNTYFQTGSIYANENPLLLLGQLTNQFNNVVYYYVQYMAEGKVKRGWIDSRAGAVTARSLSFPSSLKINQKYYIYNLATRKVLQRMTNNEVLQQNMSNSVEQQFCISYTDTAGYVKIAAAADPDMVLNVKTRLFTEGLPLEMEARSSPTKSQEFNINQIGYEAQTGKRYYSILTRCTGNYRGVEVYGGASASGTKIIQSKYLGNSNQLWIFIPVQEEAAGIVNSSLYMFRNASTQKYLSVYNGINTPLTQVKTADQVTGENEYWRLQQRPDGTYQIISYTGSANRQLDERNNLGVLLSVSSQPYDDFTLLRMPSGHSQAGLYRIMKNGLYLSVDSSGAAIFQRSLSDACYWSISAEWKRNADVFVVKDDQVNFTSAGSSMAATLRKSGYTANYAVNSTAANALEKLSADDVFIFLGHGLRHAATNQYMGIAVIQGGKSDKTSQYLIARRAVYSLEGAPYAYIEDLSDNALSRARCVLYVGCGTGVYFNGYSLLEDTYRKGAHFVMGTAEVVQESNAEIFAKTFCEEANKGSSLNDCFNVARRNAEENGTTFNAIYVGDGTQSIN
;
A
#
# COMPACT_ATOMS: atom_id res chain seq x y z
N MET A 1 48.81 -13.48 39.76
CA MET A 1 47.73 -12.71 40.42
C MET A 1 46.40 -13.20 39.81
N LYS A 2 45.40 -13.78 40.50
CA LYS A 2 44.56 -13.33 41.65
C LYS A 2 43.80 -12.00 41.37
N ARG A 3 42.45 -11.91 41.43
CA ARG A 3 41.36 -12.92 41.23
C ARG A 3 39.96 -12.23 41.16
N LYS A 4 39.08 -12.69 40.25
CA LYS A 4 37.60 -12.87 40.36
C LYS A 4 36.64 -11.74 40.83
N ASN A 5 35.74 -11.36 39.90
CA ASN A 5 34.25 -11.52 39.91
C ASN A 5 33.27 -10.82 40.90
N TRP A 6 32.08 -10.53 40.34
CA TRP A 6 30.72 -10.43 40.97
C TRP A 6 30.42 -9.18 41.83
N PHE A 7 29.17 -8.80 42.13
CA PHE A 7 27.87 -8.82 41.40
C PHE A 7 26.94 -7.78 42.10
N ALA A 8 25.71 -7.54 41.62
CA ALA A 8 24.86 -6.45 42.13
C ALA A 8 24.13 -6.74 43.47
N GLY A 9 23.79 -5.67 44.22
CA GLY A 9 22.62 -5.66 45.12
C GLY A 9 22.83 -5.19 46.58
N PHE A 10 22.63 -3.89 46.86
CA PHE A 10 22.28 -3.33 48.18
C PHE A 10 21.87 -1.85 47.99
N ILE A 11 20.70 -1.55 47.41
CA ILE A 11 19.41 -1.36 48.11
C ILE A 11 19.53 -0.55 49.41
N ALA A 12 18.83 0.59 49.41
CA ALA A 12 18.63 1.59 50.43
C ALA A 12 18.65 1.12 51.90
N LEU A 13 19.55 1.70 52.70
CA LEU A 13 19.27 2.04 54.10
C LEU A 13 20.14 3.19 54.67
N LEU A 14 20.23 4.33 53.98
CA LEU A 14 20.61 5.60 54.63
C LEU A 14 19.36 6.24 55.26
N LEU A 15 18.79 5.50 56.20
CA LEU A 15 17.50 5.74 56.83
C LEU A 15 17.71 5.95 58.34
N LEU A 16 17.36 7.16 58.80
CA LEU A 16 17.21 7.57 60.21
C LEU A 16 18.46 7.69 61.13
N MET A 17 18.33 8.66 62.04
CA MET A 17 18.83 8.68 63.42
C MET A 17 20.35 8.60 63.67
N GLN A 18 20.94 9.75 63.95
CA GLN A 18 21.16 10.21 65.34
C GLN A 18 21.03 11.77 65.37
N MET A 19 20.11 12.35 66.14
CA MET A 19 20.19 12.76 67.57
C MET A 19 21.08 14.01 67.81
N PHE A 20 20.71 15.03 68.61
CA PHE A 20 19.40 15.47 69.19
C PHE A 20 19.50 16.97 69.60
N GLN A 21 18.48 17.58 70.24
CA GLN A 21 18.32 19.04 70.47
C GLN A 21 19.13 19.69 71.65
N GLY A 22 19.32 21.02 71.58
CA GLY A 22 19.63 21.96 72.69
C GLY A 22 19.89 23.41 72.16
N ILE A 23 19.34 24.56 72.63
CA ILE A 23 19.14 25.20 73.96
C ILE A 23 20.31 26.18 74.31
N LEU A 24 20.15 27.49 74.62
CA LEU A 24 18.98 28.43 74.65
C LEU A 24 19.40 29.95 74.59
N ALA A 25 18.51 30.80 74.04
CA ALA A 25 18.12 32.21 74.36
C ALA A 25 19.08 33.42 74.62
N ALA A 26 18.71 34.56 73.99
CA ALA A 26 18.59 35.97 74.46
C ALA A 26 17.95 36.78 73.29
N GLU A 27 16.92 37.64 73.36
CA GLU A 27 16.57 38.84 74.19
C GLU A 27 17.55 40.03 74.05
N GLU A 28 17.13 41.28 73.83
CA GLU A 28 15.78 41.89 73.68
C GLU A 28 15.43 42.16 72.16
N ALA A 29 14.73 43.18 71.61
CA ALA A 29 14.05 44.42 72.07
C ALA A 29 13.01 44.98 71.05
N ARG A 30 12.26 46.04 71.43
CA ARG A 30 11.51 46.98 70.55
C ARG A 30 11.52 48.40 71.17
N PRO A 31 11.39 49.46 70.36
CA PRO A 31 10.19 50.31 70.51
C PRO A 31 9.54 50.70 69.17
N GLU A 32 8.51 51.57 69.20
CA GLU A 32 7.56 51.83 68.09
C GLU A 32 7.49 53.35 67.72
N PRO A 33 6.46 53.94 67.05
CA PRO A 33 6.70 54.80 65.87
C PRO A 33 6.48 56.32 66.08
N GLN A 34 6.83 57.11 65.05
CA GLN A 34 6.38 58.51 64.87
C GLN A 34 5.98 58.80 63.41
N SER A 35 5.26 59.90 63.20
CA SER A 35 4.52 60.25 61.97
C SER A 35 4.62 61.75 61.63
N THR A 36 3.95 62.17 60.54
CA THR A 36 3.87 63.55 59.99
C THR A 36 5.14 64.04 59.26
N GLU A 37 5.12 64.89 58.23
CA GLU A 37 4.05 65.69 57.58
C GLU A 37 4.02 65.48 56.04
N THR A 38 3.12 66.19 55.33
CA THR A 38 3.04 66.26 53.85
C THR A 38 2.79 67.71 53.43
N PRO A 39 3.35 68.17 52.28
CA PRO A 39 2.44 68.77 51.31
C PRO A 39 2.78 68.53 49.81
N ILE A 40 1.75 68.05 49.10
CA ILE A 40 1.27 68.48 47.76
C ILE A 40 2.26 69.18 46.81
N THR A 41 2.39 68.63 45.59
CA THR A 41 2.38 69.44 44.36
C THR A 41 1.67 68.66 43.25
N GLU A 42 0.81 69.32 42.48
CA GLU A 42 -0.09 68.66 41.52
C GLU A 42 0.48 68.54 40.09
N GLU A 43 -0.13 67.62 39.36
CA GLU A 43 -0.07 67.32 37.92
C GLU A 43 0.83 68.15 36.99
N ARG A 44 1.58 67.40 36.17
CA ARG A 44 1.31 67.45 34.72
C ARG A 44 0.97 66.06 34.20
N GLN A 45 -0.19 65.95 33.56
CA GLN A 45 -0.57 64.76 32.81
C GLN A 45 0.34 64.59 31.59
N ALA A 46 1.08 63.49 31.53
CA ALA A 46 1.54 62.93 30.27
C ALA A 46 0.45 61.96 29.78
N ALA A 47 0.07 62.04 28.51
CA ALA A 47 -1.00 61.23 27.97
C ALA A 47 -0.64 59.73 28.01
N GLN A 48 -1.61 58.88 28.33
CA GLN A 48 -1.49 57.44 28.05
C GLN A 48 -1.50 57.25 26.53
N GLU A 49 -0.36 56.91 25.94
CA GLU A 49 -0.37 56.26 24.63
C GLU A 49 -0.99 54.86 24.76
N PRO A 50 -1.78 54.40 23.78
CA PRO A 50 -2.39 53.08 23.81
C PRO A 50 -1.29 52.02 23.74
N GLY A 51 -1.10 51.28 24.84
CA GLY A 51 0.02 50.36 25.00
C GLY A 51 0.12 49.32 23.88
N ILE A 52 1.13 49.46 23.03
CA ILE A 52 1.54 48.44 22.06
C ILE A 52 2.04 47.24 22.88
N MET A 53 1.21 46.20 23.00
CA MET A 53 1.61 44.93 23.61
C MET A 53 2.50 44.18 22.62
N PRO A 54 3.80 43.94 22.92
CA PRO A 54 4.56 42.94 22.20
C PRO A 54 3.97 41.55 22.50
N LEU A 55 4.18 40.59 21.60
CA LEU A 55 3.55 39.25 21.67
C LEU A 55 4.36 38.30 22.57
N ASP A 56 4.79 38.84 23.71
CA ASP A 56 5.96 38.40 24.46
C ASP A 56 5.73 37.16 25.33
N ILE A 57 6.69 36.23 25.24
CA ILE A 57 7.02 35.23 26.26
C ILE A 57 5.84 34.31 26.63
N ILE A 58 5.29 33.58 25.65
CA ILE A 58 4.69 32.27 25.99
C ILE A 58 5.81 31.32 26.47
N PHE A 59 6.99 31.41 25.83
CA PHE A 59 8.31 31.15 26.40
C PHE A 59 9.34 32.08 25.70
N GLY A 60 10.55 32.21 26.24
CA GLY A 60 11.67 32.90 25.56
C GLY A 60 12.22 32.06 24.40
N GLN A 61 11.47 31.97 23.30
CA GLN A 61 11.63 30.94 22.25
C GLN A 61 11.54 31.46 20.81
N GLU A 62 11.64 32.77 20.59
CA GLU A 62 11.81 33.33 19.25
C GLU A 62 13.24 33.08 18.77
N VAL A 63 13.46 31.91 18.16
CA VAL A 63 14.79 31.55 17.66
C VAL A 63 15.06 32.30 16.38
N TRP A 64 16.03 33.22 16.40
CA TRP A 64 16.48 33.91 15.20
C TRP A 64 17.08 32.91 14.20
N GLY A 65 16.42 32.75 13.06
CA GLY A 65 16.91 31.94 11.96
C GLY A 65 17.54 32.80 10.87
N VAL A 66 18.64 32.33 10.28
CA VAL A 66 19.37 33.03 9.20
C VAL A 66 19.30 32.22 7.92
N PHE A 67 18.79 32.82 6.84
CA PHE A 67 18.62 32.18 5.56
C PHE A 67 19.97 31.87 4.89
N THR A 68 20.11 30.66 4.36
CA THR A 68 21.34 30.16 3.72
C THR A 68 21.30 30.27 2.19
N LYS A 69 20.12 30.51 1.62
CA LYS A 69 19.84 30.63 0.18
C LYS A 69 18.62 31.50 -0.07
N ASP A 70 18.44 32.01 -1.29
CA ASP A 70 17.24 32.75 -1.69
C ASP A 70 15.97 31.92 -1.44
N THR A 71 15.06 32.46 -0.66
CA THR A 71 13.93 31.72 -0.09
C THR A 71 12.64 32.54 -0.15
N SER A 72 11.76 32.20 -1.09
CA SER A 72 10.42 32.75 -1.14
C SER A 72 9.58 32.22 0.01
N VAL A 73 9.03 33.13 0.81
CA VAL A 73 8.13 32.79 1.92
C VAL A 73 6.83 32.24 1.36
N LEU A 74 6.48 31.03 1.77
CA LEU A 74 5.17 30.46 1.44
C LEU A 74 4.10 31.06 2.35
N TYR A 75 2.93 31.26 1.77
CA TYR A 75 1.77 31.79 2.48
C TYR A 75 1.46 30.96 3.72
N ALA A 76 1.34 31.59 4.89
CA ALA A 76 0.70 30.91 6.01
C ALA A 76 -0.75 30.63 5.64
N PRO A 77 -1.22 29.36 5.60
CA PRO A 77 -2.57 29.10 5.09
C PRO A 77 -3.70 29.59 6.03
N TYR A 78 -3.35 30.25 7.14
CA TYR A 78 -4.11 30.25 8.39
C TYR A 78 -4.01 31.55 9.22
N ALA A 79 -3.90 32.71 8.58
CA ALA A 79 -4.09 34.00 9.26
C ALA A 79 -4.77 35.01 8.33
N GLY A 80 -5.62 35.86 8.92
CA GLY A 80 -6.06 37.08 8.24
C GLY A 80 -4.95 38.13 8.21
N ASP A 81 -5.05 39.01 7.22
CA ASP A 81 -4.75 40.45 7.37
C ASP A 81 -3.27 40.87 7.54
N GLY A 82 -2.32 39.93 7.55
CA GLY A 82 -0.87 40.17 7.72
C GLY A 82 0.07 39.22 6.96
N LEU A 83 -0.27 38.87 5.71
CA LEU A 83 0.48 37.92 4.88
C LEU A 83 1.01 38.56 3.59
N SER A 84 2.29 38.31 3.26
CA SER A 84 2.88 38.70 1.98
C SER A 84 2.90 37.53 1.00
N THR A 85 2.23 37.66 -0.14
CA THR A 85 2.52 36.82 -1.31
C THR A 85 3.87 37.21 -1.90
N GLY A 86 4.80 36.25 -2.06
CA GLY A 86 6.01 36.47 -2.87
C GLY A 86 7.09 37.35 -2.26
N TYR A 87 7.14 37.50 -0.93
CA TYR A 87 8.32 38.04 -0.27
C TYR A 87 9.45 36.98 -0.30
N THR A 88 10.67 37.38 -0.65
CA THR A 88 11.83 36.49 -0.73
C THR A 88 12.93 37.00 0.19
N PHE A 89 13.38 36.14 1.11
CA PHE A 89 14.58 36.39 1.89
C PHE A 89 15.83 35.97 1.11
N GLY A 90 16.84 36.83 1.08
CA GLY A 90 18.15 36.51 0.53
C GLY A 90 19.08 35.86 1.57
N PRO A 91 20.22 35.26 1.13
CA PRO A 91 21.23 34.72 2.04
C PRO A 91 21.71 35.75 3.07
N GLY A 92 21.85 35.34 4.33
CA GLY A 92 22.29 36.19 5.43
C GLY A 92 21.21 37.12 6.03
N GLN A 93 20.04 37.24 5.40
CA GLN A 93 18.86 37.80 6.06
C GLN A 93 18.30 36.82 7.09
N GLY A 94 17.39 37.26 7.96
CA GLY A 94 16.80 36.39 8.99
C GLY A 94 15.38 36.76 9.37
N ALA A 95 14.76 35.85 10.11
CA ALA A 95 13.40 35.95 10.63
C ALA A 95 13.30 35.20 11.97
N PHE A 96 12.28 35.52 12.77
CA PHE A 96 12.04 34.83 14.03
C PHE A 96 11.23 33.55 13.79
N VAL A 97 11.79 32.41 14.20
CA VAL A 97 11.08 31.12 14.22
C VAL A 97 10.17 31.08 15.45
N ILE A 98 8.89 30.84 15.21
CA ILE A 98 7.83 30.75 16.23
C ILE A 98 7.14 29.37 16.25
N GLY A 99 7.63 28.41 15.45
CA GLY A 99 7.17 27.03 15.48
C GLY A 99 7.71 26.19 14.32
N ARG A 100 7.42 24.88 14.36
CA ARG A 100 7.75 23.93 13.29
C ARG A 100 6.48 23.22 12.81
N GLU A 101 6.25 23.22 11.50
CA GLU A 101 5.12 22.52 10.86
C GLU A 101 5.71 21.62 9.76
N TYR A 102 5.87 20.32 10.05
CA TYR A 102 6.51 19.33 9.17
C TYR A 102 7.97 19.66 8.80
N ASP A 103 8.25 19.80 7.51
CA ASP A 103 9.57 20.13 6.94
C ASP A 103 9.73 21.67 6.77
N TYR A 104 8.91 22.46 7.48
CA TYR A 104 8.90 23.93 7.47
C TYR A 104 9.05 24.55 8.87
N TYR A 105 9.70 25.70 8.93
CA TYR A 105 9.58 26.63 10.03
C TYR A 105 8.39 27.57 9.80
N TYR A 106 7.60 27.81 10.85
CA TYR A 106 6.66 28.93 10.89
C TYR A 106 7.41 30.15 11.40
N VAL A 107 7.44 31.22 10.60
CA VAL A 107 8.26 32.41 10.84
C VAL A 107 7.42 33.69 10.83
N TYR A 108 7.92 34.69 11.56
CA TYR A 108 7.47 36.07 11.39
C TYR A 108 8.66 37.04 11.26
N TRP A 109 8.36 38.19 10.66
CA TRP A 109 9.26 39.33 10.54
C TRP A 109 8.45 40.62 10.51
N VAL A 110 9.11 41.76 10.33
CA VAL A 110 8.46 43.09 10.34
C VAL A 110 8.79 43.84 9.05
N ILE A 111 7.80 44.52 8.47
CA ILE A 111 7.95 45.47 7.37
C ILE A 111 7.29 46.78 7.76
N GLY A 112 8.10 47.82 8.03
CA GLY A 112 7.62 49.06 8.65
C GLY A 112 7.04 48.79 10.04
N GLU A 113 5.77 49.10 10.25
CA GLU A 113 5.03 48.83 11.49
C GLU A 113 4.24 47.51 11.44
N LYS A 114 4.31 46.75 10.33
CA LYS A 114 3.48 45.56 10.11
C LYS A 114 4.23 44.26 10.39
N TYR A 115 3.70 43.45 11.29
CA TYR A 115 4.11 42.07 11.51
C TYR A 115 3.62 41.18 10.35
N MET A 116 4.55 40.53 9.68
CA MET A 116 4.32 39.64 8.54
C MET A 116 4.61 38.20 8.95
N ARG A 117 3.80 37.24 8.49
CA ARG A 117 3.93 35.81 8.86
C ARG A 117 3.91 34.88 7.64
N GLY A 118 4.57 33.73 7.74
CA GLY A 118 4.65 32.75 6.65
C GLY A 118 5.41 31.49 7.03
N TYR A 119 5.61 30.60 6.05
CA TYR A 119 6.39 29.37 6.23
C TYR A 119 7.59 29.34 5.29
N VAL A 120 8.70 28.81 5.77
CA VAL A 120 9.94 28.61 4.99
C VAL A 120 10.46 27.19 5.17
N PRO A 121 10.93 26.51 4.10
CA PRO A 121 11.47 25.14 4.21
C PRO A 121 12.64 25.07 5.19
N MET A 122 12.73 24.04 6.03
CA MET A 122 13.77 23.98 7.07
C MET A 122 15.21 23.92 6.52
N ASP A 123 15.39 23.40 5.30
CA ASP A 123 16.68 23.34 4.60
C ASP A 123 17.14 24.68 3.99
N THR A 124 16.36 25.75 4.18
CA THR A 124 16.68 27.12 3.75
C THR A 124 17.29 28.00 4.82
N MET A 125 17.27 27.57 6.09
CA MET A 125 17.55 28.46 7.22
C MET A 125 18.36 27.75 8.30
N SER A 126 19.47 28.37 8.70
CA SER A 126 20.24 27.96 9.87
C SER A 126 19.53 28.46 11.12
N VAL A 127 19.23 27.54 12.05
CA VAL A 127 18.47 27.81 13.27
C VAL A 127 19.14 27.07 14.42
N ALA A 128 19.31 27.72 15.57
CA ALA A 128 19.95 27.10 16.72
C ALA A 128 19.15 25.89 17.26
N SER A 129 19.86 24.85 17.70
CA SER A 129 19.25 23.63 18.25
C SER A 129 18.35 23.93 19.45
N TYR A 130 17.06 23.66 19.31
CA TYR A 130 16.05 23.97 20.32
C TYR A 130 14.97 22.87 20.44
N VAL A 131 14.20 22.87 21.53
CA VAL A 131 13.07 21.96 21.76
C VAL A 131 11.80 22.57 21.16
N TRP A 132 11.32 22.01 20.04
CA TRP A 132 10.22 22.57 19.27
C TRP A 132 8.83 22.19 19.79
N ILE A 133 7.86 23.09 19.60
CA ILE A 133 6.45 22.69 19.52
C ILE A 133 6.23 22.02 18.16
N GLU A 134 6.12 20.69 18.16
CA GLU A 134 5.74 19.93 16.97
C GLU A 134 4.21 19.87 16.86
N TYR A 135 3.65 20.58 15.88
CA TYR A 135 2.22 20.57 15.56
C TYR A 135 1.81 19.26 14.84
N ASP A 136 2.13 18.09 15.39
CA ASP A 136 1.99 16.80 14.69
C ASP A 136 0.60 16.14 14.88
N ILE A 137 -0.36 16.82 15.54
CA ILE A 137 -1.69 16.27 15.92
C ILE A 137 -2.84 16.88 15.09
N TYR A 138 -2.81 16.70 13.76
CA TYR A 138 -3.91 17.07 12.86
C TYR A 138 -5.12 16.13 13.00
N LYS A 139 -5.93 16.36 14.03
CA LYS A 139 -7.18 15.64 14.27
C LYS A 139 -8.37 16.54 13.93
N PRO A 140 -9.28 16.11 13.05
CA PRO A 140 -10.62 16.68 12.97
C PRO A 140 -11.26 16.66 14.36
N ALA A 141 -11.70 17.80 14.86
CA ALA A 141 -12.34 17.92 16.15
C ALA A 141 -13.80 18.41 15.97
N GLY A 142 -14.69 17.89 16.81
CA GLY A 142 -16.06 18.40 16.90
C GLY A 142 -16.18 19.41 18.04
N CYS A 143 -17.06 20.41 17.86
CA CYS A 143 -17.42 21.37 18.91
C CYS A 143 -18.87 21.12 19.39
N THR A 144 -19.06 20.67 20.63
CA THR A 144 -20.39 20.30 21.17
C THR A 144 -21.14 21.45 21.85
N ALA A 145 -20.46 22.57 22.10
CA ALA A 145 -21.03 23.83 22.60
C ALA A 145 -20.31 25.01 21.92
N THR A 146 -20.79 26.24 22.11
CA THR A 146 -20.11 27.45 21.62
C THR A 146 -18.89 27.77 22.52
N VAL A 147 -17.74 28.04 21.93
CA VAL A 147 -16.46 28.23 22.65
C VAL A 147 -15.74 29.50 22.19
N PRO A 148 -15.27 30.36 23.11
CA PRO A 148 -14.43 31.51 22.76
C PRO A 148 -13.03 31.03 22.34
N VAL A 149 -12.50 31.62 21.26
CA VAL A 149 -11.12 31.40 20.82
C VAL A 149 -10.25 32.55 21.30
N LEU A 150 -9.06 32.23 21.82
CA LEU A 150 -8.21 33.13 22.58
C LEU A 150 -6.92 33.47 21.83
N SER A 151 -6.38 34.66 22.10
CA SER A 151 -5.18 35.24 21.46
C SER A 151 -3.88 34.45 21.67
N GLY A 152 -3.78 33.73 22.79
CA GLY A 152 -2.60 32.96 23.18
C GLY A 152 -2.54 32.76 24.71
N PRO A 153 -2.01 31.63 25.20
CA PRO A 153 -1.73 31.43 26.62
C PRO A 153 -0.49 32.22 27.07
N GLY A 154 -0.67 33.52 27.32
CA GLY A 154 0.38 34.45 27.71
C GLY A 154 0.85 34.36 29.17
N THR A 155 1.75 35.28 29.53
CA THR A 155 2.35 35.44 30.88
C THR A 155 1.38 35.92 31.96
N THR A 156 0.25 36.51 31.57
CA THR A 156 -0.82 36.94 32.49
C THR A 156 -2.03 36.03 32.35
N ASN A 157 -2.89 35.99 33.36
CA ASN A 157 -4.17 35.28 33.28
C ASN A 157 -5.21 36.01 32.39
N THR A 158 -4.80 37.00 31.60
CA THR A 158 -5.66 37.82 30.75
C THR A 158 -5.56 37.34 29.29
N TYR A 159 -6.70 36.94 28.73
CA TYR A 159 -6.81 36.40 27.38
C TYR A 159 -7.75 37.27 26.55
N PHE A 160 -7.34 37.68 25.35
CA PHE A 160 -8.23 38.38 24.42
C PHE A 160 -9.00 37.37 23.57
N GLN A 161 -10.31 37.56 23.45
CA GLN A 161 -11.13 36.75 22.56
C GLN A 161 -10.90 37.20 21.10
N THR A 162 -10.32 36.33 20.28
CA THR A 162 -10.07 36.57 18.84
C THR A 162 -11.19 36.06 17.94
N GLY A 163 -12.16 35.34 18.52
CA GLY A 163 -13.39 34.90 17.87
C GLY A 163 -14.16 33.90 18.73
N SER A 164 -15.07 33.17 18.08
CA SER A 164 -15.78 32.03 18.66
C SER A 164 -15.93 30.93 17.62
N ILE A 165 -16.17 29.71 18.10
CA ILE A 165 -16.73 28.60 17.33
C ILE A 165 -18.10 28.31 17.91
N TYR A 166 -19.10 28.09 17.06
CA TYR A 166 -20.46 27.77 17.48
C TYR A 166 -20.68 26.25 17.54
N ALA A 167 -21.62 25.83 18.39
CA ALA A 167 -21.96 24.42 18.56
C ALA A 167 -22.36 23.78 17.22
N ASN A 168 -21.80 22.60 16.93
CA ASN A 168 -21.98 21.80 15.70
C ASN A 168 -21.31 22.35 14.43
N GLU A 169 -20.58 23.47 14.48
CA GLU A 169 -19.73 23.88 13.35
C GLU A 169 -18.59 22.87 13.09
N ASN A 170 -18.22 22.74 11.81
CA ASN A 170 -17.03 22.04 11.35
C ASN A 170 -16.40 22.86 10.22
N PRO A 171 -15.06 22.88 10.05
CA PRO A 171 -14.09 22.05 10.75
C PRO A 171 -13.38 22.79 11.91
N LEU A 172 -13.13 22.07 13.01
CA LEU A 172 -11.90 22.29 13.76
C LEU A 172 -10.83 21.31 13.28
N LEU A 173 -9.64 21.82 12.98
CA LEU A 173 -8.44 21.02 13.18
C LEU A 173 -7.91 21.35 14.57
N LEU A 174 -7.74 20.33 15.41
CA LEU A 174 -6.70 20.40 16.42
C LEU A 174 -5.35 20.41 15.69
N LEU A 175 -4.40 21.18 16.20
CA LEU A 175 -3.04 21.30 15.65
C LEU A 175 -1.99 20.86 16.67
N GLY A 176 -2.23 21.18 17.94
CA GLY A 176 -1.38 20.84 19.08
C GLY A 176 -2.07 21.15 20.40
N GLN A 177 -1.41 20.81 21.49
CA GLN A 177 -1.86 21.10 22.86
C GLN A 177 -0.69 21.61 23.70
N LEU A 178 -0.96 22.51 24.64
CA LEU A 178 0.06 23.10 25.53
C LEU A 178 -0.52 23.24 26.93
N THR A 179 0.18 22.76 27.96
CA THR A 179 -0.13 23.12 29.34
C THR A 179 0.48 24.49 29.65
N ASN A 180 -0.34 25.50 29.93
CA ASN A 180 0.15 26.79 30.42
C ASN A 180 0.70 26.58 31.85
N GLN A 181 1.96 26.97 32.08
CA GLN A 181 2.66 26.71 33.34
C GLN A 181 2.17 27.59 34.51
N PHE A 182 1.54 28.74 34.25
CA PHE A 182 1.09 29.68 35.27
C PHE A 182 -0.24 29.27 35.91
N ASN A 183 -1.12 28.61 35.16
CA ASN A 183 -2.45 28.18 35.64
C ASN A 183 -2.67 26.65 35.57
N ASN A 184 -1.69 25.89 35.05
CA ASN A 184 -1.70 24.45 34.85
C ASN A 184 -2.87 23.92 33.98
N VAL A 185 -3.40 24.77 33.09
CA VAL A 185 -4.49 24.43 32.18
C VAL A 185 -3.93 24.00 30.83
N VAL A 186 -4.46 22.90 30.28
CA VAL A 186 -4.18 22.52 28.87
C VAL A 186 -5.02 23.40 27.95
N TYR A 187 -4.36 24.08 27.03
CA TYR A 187 -4.98 24.77 25.91
C TYR A 187 -4.77 24.00 24.61
N TYR A 188 -5.82 23.88 23.81
CA TYR A 188 -5.79 23.32 22.47
C TYR A 188 -5.52 24.42 21.46
N TYR A 189 -4.46 24.27 20.65
CA TYR A 189 -4.25 25.13 19.48
C TYR A 189 -5.12 24.62 18.34
N VAL A 190 -6.07 25.44 17.92
CA VAL A 190 -7.09 25.06 16.96
C VAL A 190 -7.11 25.98 15.75
N GLN A 191 -7.65 25.44 14.67
CA GLN A 191 -7.97 26.15 13.44
C GLN A 191 -9.46 26.03 13.17
N TYR A 192 -10.11 27.13 12.84
CA TYR A 192 -11.57 27.22 12.69
C TYR A 192 -11.95 28.18 11.55
N MET A 193 -13.21 28.12 11.11
CA MET A 193 -13.77 29.09 10.18
C MET A 193 -14.49 30.20 10.94
N ALA A 194 -14.25 31.46 10.56
CA ALA A 194 -15.02 32.61 11.04
C ALA A 194 -14.99 33.74 10.00
N GLU A 195 -16.13 34.41 9.77
CA GLU A 195 -16.29 35.44 8.71
C GLU A 195 -15.86 34.96 7.31
N GLY A 196 -15.97 33.65 7.02
CA GLY A 196 -15.48 33.04 5.77
C GLY A 196 -13.95 32.92 5.66
N LYS A 197 -13.19 33.44 6.63
CA LYS A 197 -11.73 33.26 6.75
C LYS A 197 -11.41 32.02 7.59
N VAL A 198 -10.25 31.41 7.34
CA VAL A 198 -9.66 30.45 8.28
C VAL A 198 -8.91 31.25 9.35
N LYS A 199 -9.29 31.09 10.61
CA LYS A 199 -8.60 31.67 11.78
C LYS A 199 -7.93 30.55 12.60
N ARG A 200 -6.88 30.89 13.35
CA ARG A 200 -6.24 30.03 14.36
C ARG A 200 -6.26 30.74 15.71
N GLY A 201 -6.17 29.96 16.79
CA GLY A 201 -6.10 30.48 18.16
C GLY A 201 -6.20 29.36 19.20
N TRP A 202 -6.32 29.73 20.46
CA TRP A 202 -6.26 28.78 21.57
C TRP A 202 -7.60 28.62 22.28
N ILE A 203 -7.91 27.40 22.74
CA ILE A 203 -9.11 27.06 23.49
C ILE A 203 -8.72 26.39 24.80
N ASP A 204 -9.35 26.81 25.90
CA ASP A 204 -9.24 26.15 27.20
C ASP A 204 -9.87 24.75 27.13
N SER A 205 -9.09 23.69 27.37
CA SER A 205 -9.60 22.30 27.32
C SER A 205 -10.74 22.05 28.33
N ARG A 206 -10.80 22.81 29.42
CA ARG A 206 -11.83 22.71 30.47
C ARG A 206 -13.22 23.15 29.99
N ALA A 207 -13.30 23.83 28.84
CA ALA A 207 -14.58 24.09 28.17
C ALA A 207 -15.28 22.78 27.75
N GLY A 208 -14.57 21.64 27.66
CA GLY A 208 -15.11 20.30 27.41
C GLY A 208 -15.69 20.08 26.01
N ALA A 209 -15.92 21.15 25.26
CA ALA A 209 -16.67 21.14 24.02
C ALA A 209 -15.85 20.70 22.79
N VAL A 210 -14.53 20.91 22.80
CA VAL A 210 -13.64 20.52 21.70
C VAL A 210 -13.08 19.12 21.95
N THR A 211 -13.51 18.16 21.14
CA THR A 211 -13.07 16.76 21.23
C THR A 211 -12.31 16.35 19.97
N ALA A 212 -11.03 16.02 20.13
CA ALA A 212 -10.17 15.59 19.03
C ALA A 212 -10.51 14.15 18.62
N ARG A 213 -11.04 13.96 17.40
CA ARG A 213 -11.40 12.62 16.92
C ARG A 213 -10.13 11.82 16.61
N SER A 214 -10.10 10.55 17.01
CA SER A 214 -9.09 9.62 16.52
C SER A 214 -9.25 9.45 15.00
N LEU A 215 -8.18 9.66 14.26
CA LEU A 215 -8.12 9.31 12.84
C LEU A 215 -8.32 7.80 12.72
N SER A 216 -9.47 7.39 12.21
CA SER A 216 -9.84 5.99 12.01
C SER A 216 -10.05 5.74 10.52
N PHE A 217 -9.63 4.57 10.07
CA PHE A 217 -9.90 4.15 8.70
C PHE A 217 -11.39 3.72 8.59
N PRO A 218 -12.12 4.11 7.52
CA PRO A 218 -13.54 3.77 7.42
C PRO A 218 -13.74 2.26 7.32
N SER A 219 -14.50 1.67 8.25
CA SER A 219 -14.82 0.23 8.28
C SER A 219 -15.64 -0.26 7.08
N SER A 220 -16.17 0.68 6.30
CA SER A 220 -16.83 0.45 5.01
C SER A 220 -15.84 0.22 3.86
N LEU A 221 -14.54 0.45 4.08
CA LEU A 221 -13.44 0.09 3.19
C LEU A 221 -12.61 -1.03 3.83
N LYS A 222 -11.96 -1.83 3.00
CA LYS A 222 -11.12 -2.97 3.40
C LYS A 222 -9.67 -2.65 3.06
N ILE A 223 -8.75 -2.98 3.96
CA ILE A 223 -7.32 -2.86 3.71
C ILE A 223 -6.85 -4.00 2.81
N ASN A 224 -5.95 -3.69 1.89
CA ASN A 224 -5.38 -4.50 0.82
C ASN A 224 -6.34 -4.93 -0.31
N GLN A 225 -7.66 -4.75 -0.15
CA GLN A 225 -8.64 -4.90 -1.22
C GLN A 225 -8.37 -3.94 -2.39
N LYS A 226 -8.55 -4.45 -3.62
CA LYS A 226 -8.53 -3.67 -4.86
C LYS A 226 -9.79 -2.79 -5.00
N TYR A 227 -9.61 -1.55 -5.41
CA TYR A 227 -10.67 -0.59 -5.74
C TYR A 227 -10.42 0.14 -7.04
N TYR A 228 -11.50 0.36 -7.82
CA TYR A 228 -11.56 1.51 -8.72
C TYR A 228 -11.88 2.75 -7.88
N ILE A 229 -11.00 3.76 -7.91
CA ILE A 229 -11.17 5.02 -7.16
C ILE A 229 -11.81 6.05 -8.11
N TYR A 230 -13.05 6.43 -7.83
CA TYR A 230 -13.97 7.05 -8.78
C TYR A 230 -14.44 8.43 -8.31
N ASN A 231 -14.37 9.46 -9.14
CA ASN A 231 -14.72 10.83 -8.76
C ASN A 231 -16.25 11.07 -8.78
N LEU A 232 -16.78 11.69 -7.73
CA LEU A 232 -18.22 11.94 -7.55
C LEU A 232 -18.79 12.95 -8.56
N ALA A 233 -18.01 13.94 -8.97
CA ALA A 233 -18.42 14.91 -9.99
C ALA A 233 -18.26 14.35 -11.41
N THR A 234 -17.05 13.95 -11.80
CA THR A 234 -16.72 13.69 -13.21
C THR A 234 -17.05 12.28 -13.68
N ARG A 235 -17.42 11.38 -12.77
CA ARG A 235 -17.83 10.00 -13.04
C ARG A 235 -16.74 9.16 -13.76
N LYS A 236 -15.49 9.53 -13.52
CA LYS A 236 -14.25 8.92 -14.02
C LYS A 236 -13.44 8.29 -12.90
N VAL A 237 -12.54 7.38 -13.26
CA VAL A 237 -11.62 6.71 -12.31
C VAL A 237 -10.23 7.33 -12.34
N LEU A 238 -9.47 7.19 -11.25
CA LEU A 238 -8.02 7.35 -11.27
C LEU A 238 -7.38 6.31 -12.22
N GLN A 239 -6.28 6.67 -12.87
CA GLN A 239 -5.42 5.75 -13.61
C GLN A 239 -3.95 6.12 -13.45
N ARG A 240 -3.08 5.12 -13.25
CA ARG A 240 -1.63 5.24 -13.43
C ARG A 240 -1.30 5.30 -14.92
N MET A 241 -0.57 6.33 -15.33
CA MET A 241 -0.02 6.44 -16.68
C MET A 241 1.37 5.80 -16.75
N THR A 242 1.87 5.48 -17.95
CA THR A 242 3.20 4.84 -18.15
C THR A 242 4.37 5.71 -17.71
N ASN A 243 4.19 7.03 -17.61
CA ASN A 243 5.14 7.99 -17.02
C ASN A 243 4.96 8.15 -15.49
N ASN A 244 4.17 7.28 -14.85
CA ASN A 244 3.72 7.32 -13.46
C ASN A 244 2.83 8.53 -13.04
N GLU A 245 2.46 9.45 -13.93
CA GLU A 245 1.43 10.47 -13.58
C GLU A 245 0.08 9.79 -13.26
N VAL A 246 -0.70 10.37 -12.33
CA VAL A 246 -2.06 9.93 -12.04
C VAL A 246 -3.06 10.91 -12.62
N LEU A 247 -3.85 10.43 -13.58
CA LEU A 247 -4.85 11.21 -14.32
C LEU A 247 -6.24 10.57 -14.12
N GLN A 248 -7.32 11.33 -14.35
CA GLN A 248 -8.64 10.70 -14.47
C GLN A 248 -8.84 10.10 -15.87
N GLN A 249 -9.54 8.97 -15.96
CA GLN A 249 -9.85 8.29 -17.21
C GLN A 249 -11.28 7.71 -17.19
N ASN A 250 -11.82 7.40 -18.37
CA ASN A 250 -13.04 6.58 -18.46
C ASN A 250 -12.77 5.19 -17.87
N MET A 251 -13.73 4.63 -17.14
CA MET A 251 -13.60 3.29 -16.55
C MET A 251 -13.45 2.21 -17.63
N SER A 252 -12.56 1.25 -17.35
CA SER A 252 -12.25 0.04 -18.11
C SER A 252 -11.94 -1.09 -17.13
N ASN A 253 -11.61 -2.29 -17.61
CA ASN A 253 -11.05 -3.37 -16.78
C ASN A 253 -9.53 -3.25 -16.58
N SER A 254 -8.88 -2.16 -17.00
CA SER A 254 -7.42 -2.03 -16.89
C SER A 254 -6.93 -2.06 -15.45
N VAL A 255 -5.95 -2.93 -15.17
CA VAL A 255 -5.28 -3.04 -13.87
C VAL A 255 -4.59 -1.73 -13.43
N GLU A 256 -4.26 -0.83 -14.37
CA GLU A 256 -3.71 0.50 -14.07
C GLU A 256 -4.76 1.48 -13.51
N GLN A 257 -6.05 1.13 -13.54
CA GLN A 257 -7.16 1.88 -12.91
C GLN A 257 -7.54 1.33 -11.53
N GLN A 258 -6.84 0.29 -11.06
CA GLN A 258 -7.13 -0.42 -9.83
C GLN A 258 -6.07 -0.12 -8.77
N PHE A 259 -6.51 0.13 -7.54
CA PHE A 259 -5.63 0.55 -6.44
C PHE A 259 -5.95 -0.20 -5.14
N CYS A 260 -4.92 -0.54 -4.37
CA CYS A 260 -5.06 -1.22 -3.08
C CYS A 260 -4.70 -0.28 -1.92
N ILE A 261 -5.51 -0.25 -0.86
CA ILE A 261 -5.27 0.62 0.30
C ILE A 261 -4.50 -0.16 1.37
N SER A 262 -3.26 0.23 1.72
CA SER A 262 -2.46 -0.41 2.78
C SER A 262 -2.29 0.51 4.00
N TYR A 263 -2.33 -0.02 5.22
CA TYR A 263 -1.99 0.75 6.43
C TYR A 263 -0.54 1.29 6.39
N THR A 264 -0.31 2.38 7.12
CA THR A 264 1.03 2.88 7.46
C THR A 264 1.38 2.54 8.91
N ASP A 265 2.63 2.77 9.31
CA ASP A 265 3.06 2.68 10.72
C ASP A 265 2.44 3.78 11.60
N THR A 266 1.78 4.79 11.02
CA THR A 266 1.04 5.82 11.76
C THR A 266 -0.46 5.53 11.79
N ALA A 267 -1.03 5.42 12.98
CA ALA A 267 -2.47 5.25 13.17
C ALA A 267 -3.29 6.32 12.42
N GLY A 268 -4.28 5.87 11.64
CA GLY A 268 -5.20 6.72 10.88
C GLY A 268 -4.74 7.16 9.49
N TYR A 269 -3.53 6.78 9.07
CA TYR A 269 -3.00 7.04 7.72
C TYR A 269 -2.79 5.75 6.92
N VAL A 270 -3.05 5.85 5.62
CA VAL A 270 -2.92 4.76 4.63
C VAL A 270 -2.08 5.21 3.43
N LYS A 271 -1.49 4.24 2.72
CA LYS A 271 -0.97 4.42 1.36
C LYS A 271 -1.95 3.81 0.36
N ILE A 272 -1.99 4.35 -0.85
CA ILE A 272 -2.80 3.86 -1.97
C ILE A 272 -1.81 3.33 -3.02
N ALA A 273 -1.71 2.02 -3.18
CA ALA A 273 -0.79 1.35 -4.11
C ALA A 273 -1.46 1.06 -5.47
N ALA A 274 -0.69 0.97 -6.55
CA ALA A 274 -1.20 0.41 -7.81
C ALA A 274 -1.46 -1.10 -7.64
N ALA A 275 -2.55 -1.62 -8.21
CA ALA A 275 -2.77 -3.06 -8.27
C ALA A 275 -1.80 -3.76 -9.25
N ALA A 276 -1.37 -3.04 -10.29
CA ALA A 276 -0.37 -3.51 -11.27
C ALA A 276 1.04 -3.64 -10.66
N ASP A 277 1.31 -2.91 -9.59
CA ASP A 277 2.64 -2.69 -9.02
C ASP A 277 2.51 -2.27 -7.54
N PRO A 278 2.36 -3.23 -6.61
CA PRO A 278 2.05 -2.93 -5.21
C PRO A 278 3.13 -2.16 -4.45
N ASP A 279 4.34 -2.07 -5.00
CA ASP A 279 5.46 -1.31 -4.45
C ASP A 279 5.57 0.10 -5.05
N MET A 280 4.69 0.46 -5.99
CA MET A 280 4.45 1.84 -6.40
C MET A 280 3.18 2.38 -5.74
N VAL A 281 3.32 3.50 -5.03
CA VAL A 281 2.26 4.13 -4.24
C VAL A 281 1.99 5.56 -4.67
N LEU A 282 0.74 5.98 -4.53
CA LEU A 282 0.27 7.33 -4.78
C LEU A 282 1.06 8.31 -3.92
N ASN A 283 1.56 9.36 -4.55
CA ASN A 283 2.43 10.38 -3.98
C ASN A 283 1.99 11.76 -4.45
N VAL A 284 2.02 12.75 -3.56
CA VAL A 284 2.07 14.15 -4.00
C VAL A 284 3.49 14.41 -4.49
N LYS A 285 3.65 14.89 -5.74
CA LYS A 285 4.93 15.04 -6.45
C LYS A 285 6.07 15.72 -5.67
N THR A 286 5.75 16.50 -4.63
CA THR A 286 6.71 16.95 -3.63
C THR A 286 6.06 16.94 -2.24
N ARG A 287 6.87 17.02 -1.18
CA ARG A 287 6.38 17.23 0.19
C ARG A 287 5.83 18.64 0.47
N LEU A 288 5.80 19.52 -0.54
CA LEU A 288 5.55 20.94 -0.33
C LEU A 288 4.08 21.22 0.00
N PHE A 289 3.86 22.29 0.77
CA PHE A 289 2.53 22.84 1.05
C PHE A 289 1.90 23.61 -0.14
N THR A 290 2.42 23.43 -1.36
CA THR A 290 1.97 24.15 -2.57
C THR A 290 0.67 23.55 -3.12
N GLU A 291 -0.24 24.42 -3.54
CA GLU A 291 -1.52 24.07 -4.16
C GLU A 291 -1.35 23.74 -5.65
N GLY A 292 -2.20 22.87 -6.20
CA GLY A 292 -2.14 22.47 -7.61
C GLY A 292 -1.03 21.48 -7.95
N LEU A 293 -0.26 21.01 -6.96
CA LEU A 293 0.75 19.97 -7.18
C LEU A 293 0.09 18.66 -7.63
N PRO A 294 0.57 18.02 -8.72
CA PRO A 294 -0.01 16.80 -9.23
C PRO A 294 0.28 15.59 -8.32
N LEU A 295 -0.56 14.57 -8.46
CA LEU A 295 -0.31 13.25 -7.92
C LEU A 295 0.30 12.32 -8.98
N GLU A 296 1.18 11.46 -8.52
CA GLU A 296 1.91 10.47 -9.31
C GLU A 296 2.16 9.21 -8.49
N MET A 297 2.66 8.14 -9.12
CA MET A 297 3.07 6.92 -8.43
C MET A 297 4.59 6.96 -8.20
N GLU A 298 5.01 6.73 -6.96
CA GLU A 298 6.42 6.72 -6.53
C GLU A 298 6.72 5.42 -5.75
N ALA A 299 7.98 5.00 -5.74
CA ALA A 299 8.40 3.80 -5.01
C ALA A 299 8.08 3.90 -3.50
N ARG A 300 7.46 2.84 -2.96
CA ARG A 300 7.02 2.70 -1.57
C ARG A 300 8.21 2.84 -0.62
N SER A 301 8.25 3.96 0.10
CA SER A 301 9.23 4.26 1.13
C SER A 301 8.56 4.34 2.51
N SER A 302 9.28 4.09 3.61
CA SER A 302 8.80 4.42 4.96
C SER A 302 9.88 5.19 5.73
N PRO A 303 9.56 6.29 6.43
CA PRO A 303 8.30 7.05 6.43
C PRO A 303 8.32 8.20 5.41
N THR A 304 7.24 8.38 4.63
CA THR A 304 7.14 9.47 3.63
C THR A 304 5.75 10.11 3.62
N LYS A 305 5.63 11.26 4.30
CA LYS A 305 4.37 11.98 4.52
C LYS A 305 3.65 12.44 3.24
N SER A 306 4.31 12.46 2.07
CA SER A 306 3.70 12.75 0.75
C SER A 306 3.02 11.54 0.09
N GLN A 307 3.37 10.33 0.50
CA GLN A 307 2.80 9.06 0.04
C GLN A 307 1.67 8.55 0.97
N GLU A 308 1.20 9.39 1.89
CA GLU A 308 0.33 9.00 3.01
C GLU A 308 -0.91 9.89 3.07
N PHE A 309 -2.06 9.25 3.23
CA PHE A 309 -3.37 9.90 3.12
C PHE A 309 -4.27 9.51 4.29
N ASN A 310 -5.14 10.42 4.69
CA ASN A 310 -6.25 10.13 5.59
C ASN A 310 -7.55 10.09 4.76
N ILE A 311 -8.32 9.00 4.89
CA ILE A 311 -9.56 8.79 4.14
C ILE A 311 -10.74 8.87 5.11
N ASN A 312 -11.71 9.75 4.83
CA ASN A 312 -12.89 9.94 5.70
C ASN A 312 -14.16 9.66 4.89
N GLN A 313 -15.11 8.89 5.45
CA GLN A 313 -16.44 8.74 4.86
C GLN A 313 -17.25 10.03 5.10
N ILE A 314 -17.71 10.67 4.04
CA ILE A 314 -18.44 11.95 4.10
C ILE A 314 -19.96 11.74 3.97
N GLY A 315 -20.39 10.76 3.17
CA GLY A 315 -21.81 10.46 2.98
C GLY A 315 -22.07 9.27 2.08
N TYR A 316 -23.26 9.21 1.50
CA TYR A 316 -23.67 8.19 0.52
C TYR A 316 -24.62 8.79 -0.53
N GLU A 317 -24.61 8.23 -1.74
CA GLU A 317 -25.57 8.54 -2.79
C GLU A 317 -26.91 7.84 -2.49
N ALA A 318 -28.01 8.59 -2.44
CA ALA A 318 -29.33 8.04 -2.12
C ALA A 318 -29.84 7.02 -3.18
N GLN A 319 -29.45 7.21 -4.45
CA GLN A 319 -29.92 6.41 -5.58
C GLN A 319 -29.15 5.09 -5.76
N THR A 320 -27.89 5.03 -5.31
CA THR A 320 -26.99 3.88 -5.55
C THR A 320 -26.56 3.18 -4.26
N GLY A 321 -26.80 3.80 -3.09
CA GLY A 321 -26.27 3.37 -1.79
C GLY A 321 -24.75 3.51 -1.65
N LYS A 322 -24.03 3.96 -2.69
CA LYS A 322 -22.57 4.03 -2.69
C LYS A 322 -22.10 5.14 -1.76
N ARG A 323 -21.17 4.80 -0.87
CA ARG A 323 -20.52 5.74 0.05
C ARG A 323 -19.49 6.57 -0.70
N TYR A 324 -19.40 7.85 -0.35
CA TYR A 324 -18.37 8.76 -0.86
C TYR A 324 -17.52 9.33 0.28
N TYR A 325 -16.26 9.60 -0.06
CA TYR A 325 -15.16 9.80 0.87
C TYR A 325 -14.32 11.01 0.45
N SER A 326 -13.68 11.69 1.41
CA SER A 326 -12.54 12.56 1.12
C SER A 326 -11.24 11.78 1.25
N ILE A 327 -10.24 12.17 0.46
CA ILE A 327 -8.86 11.68 0.56
C ILE A 327 -8.00 12.92 0.85
N LEU A 328 -7.40 13.00 2.02
CA LEU A 328 -6.67 14.17 2.51
C LEU A 328 -5.16 13.87 2.60
N THR A 329 -4.28 14.83 2.24
CA THR A 329 -2.84 14.59 2.14
C THR A 329 -2.11 14.83 3.47
N ARG A 330 -1.36 13.84 3.96
CA ARG A 330 -0.64 13.95 5.25
C ARG A 330 0.45 15.01 5.21
N CYS A 331 1.10 15.21 4.06
CA CYS A 331 2.10 16.27 3.85
C CYS A 331 1.54 17.70 4.00
N THR A 332 0.22 17.88 4.09
CA THR A 332 -0.41 19.19 4.35
C THR A 332 -1.19 19.25 5.67
N GLY A 333 -1.00 18.27 6.58
CA GLY A 333 -1.81 18.20 7.80
C GLY A 333 -3.28 17.92 7.55
N ASN A 334 -3.59 17.16 6.50
CA ASN A 334 -4.95 16.88 6.03
C ASN A 334 -5.74 18.13 5.56
N TYR A 335 -5.08 19.27 5.36
CA TYR A 335 -5.73 20.50 4.87
C TYR A 335 -6.08 20.44 3.38
N ARG A 336 -5.29 19.73 2.57
CA ARG A 336 -5.56 19.53 1.15
C ARG A 336 -6.17 18.18 0.86
N GLY A 337 -7.17 18.20 -0.01
CA GLY A 337 -7.80 17.02 -0.57
C GLY A 337 -7.21 16.67 -1.93
N VAL A 338 -7.33 15.40 -2.30
CA VAL A 338 -7.11 14.93 -3.67
C VAL A 338 -8.29 15.38 -4.53
N GLU A 339 -8.00 16.04 -5.65
CA GLU A 339 -8.99 16.71 -6.50
C GLU A 339 -8.76 16.40 -7.99
N VAL A 340 -9.84 16.24 -8.77
CA VAL A 340 -9.77 16.42 -10.23
C VAL A 340 -9.70 17.92 -10.56
N TYR A 341 -8.57 18.35 -11.13
CA TYR A 341 -8.26 19.77 -11.37
C TYR A 341 -9.42 20.55 -11.99
N GLY A 342 -9.96 21.51 -11.23
CA GLY A 342 -11.06 22.39 -11.66
C GLY A 342 -12.39 21.68 -11.94
N GLY A 343 -12.52 20.40 -11.59
CA GLY A 343 -13.70 19.58 -11.86
C GLY A 343 -13.95 19.28 -13.35
N ALA A 344 -12.97 19.53 -14.22
CA ALA A 344 -13.11 19.30 -15.66
C ALA A 344 -13.42 17.81 -15.95
N SER A 345 -14.33 17.54 -16.88
CA SER A 345 -14.85 16.18 -17.15
C SER A 345 -14.04 15.37 -18.17
N ALA A 346 -12.94 15.92 -18.68
CA ALA A 346 -12.14 15.32 -19.76
C ALA A 346 -11.25 14.15 -19.27
N SER A 347 -11.12 13.12 -20.10
CA SER A 347 -10.12 12.07 -19.89
C SER A 347 -8.72 12.68 -20.01
N GLY A 348 -7.79 12.29 -19.13
CA GLY A 348 -6.45 12.88 -19.04
C GLY A 348 -6.35 14.15 -18.19
N THR A 349 -7.44 14.66 -17.59
CA THR A 349 -7.33 15.76 -16.60
C THR A 349 -6.50 15.31 -15.41
N LYS A 350 -5.58 16.19 -14.96
CA LYS A 350 -4.67 15.91 -13.84
C LYS A 350 -5.40 15.81 -12.51
N ILE A 351 -4.88 14.92 -11.67
CA ILE A 351 -5.24 14.79 -10.26
C ILE A 351 -4.22 15.58 -9.45
N ILE A 352 -4.70 16.44 -8.54
CA ILE A 352 -3.87 17.39 -7.78
C ILE A 352 -4.19 17.35 -6.29
N GLN A 353 -3.31 17.91 -5.45
CA GLN A 353 -3.72 18.38 -4.12
C GLN A 353 -4.24 19.82 -4.18
N SER A 354 -5.40 20.05 -3.58
CA SER A 354 -6.14 21.31 -3.59
C SER A 354 -6.70 21.60 -2.20
N LYS A 355 -6.92 22.85 -1.82
CA LYS A 355 -7.56 23.22 -0.55
C LYS A 355 -8.88 22.46 -0.41
N TYR A 356 -9.02 21.67 0.66
CA TYR A 356 -10.25 20.91 0.85
C TYR A 356 -11.41 21.83 1.21
N LEU A 357 -12.44 21.82 0.36
CA LEU A 357 -13.70 22.55 0.49
C LEU A 357 -14.91 21.61 0.55
N GLY A 358 -14.73 20.31 0.29
CA GLY A 358 -15.83 19.33 0.23
C GLY A 358 -16.60 19.33 -1.09
N ASN A 359 -16.08 20.00 -2.12
CA ASN A 359 -16.68 20.02 -3.46
C ASN A 359 -16.72 18.61 -4.07
N SER A 360 -17.69 18.34 -4.96
CA SER A 360 -17.87 17.00 -5.56
C SER A 360 -16.70 16.51 -6.42
N ASN A 361 -15.83 17.41 -6.91
CA ASN A 361 -14.57 17.03 -7.59
C ASN A 361 -13.44 16.64 -6.62
N GLN A 362 -13.62 16.83 -5.32
CA GLN A 362 -12.74 16.41 -4.21
C GLN A 362 -13.27 15.17 -3.47
N LEU A 363 -14.42 14.62 -3.90
CA LEU A 363 -15.09 13.49 -3.28
C LEU A 363 -15.01 12.24 -4.15
N TRP A 364 -14.76 11.11 -3.51
CA TRP A 364 -14.35 9.87 -4.15
C TRP A 364 -15.21 8.71 -3.69
N ILE A 365 -15.65 7.86 -4.63
CA ILE A 365 -16.30 6.58 -4.36
C ILE A 365 -15.25 5.48 -4.59
N PHE A 366 -15.14 4.56 -3.65
CA PHE A 366 -14.30 3.37 -3.79
C PHE A 366 -15.20 2.21 -4.22
N ILE A 367 -15.05 1.75 -5.47
CA ILE A 367 -15.83 0.64 -6.03
C ILE A 367 -14.95 -0.62 -5.93
N PRO A 368 -15.31 -1.65 -5.14
CA PRO A 368 -14.52 -2.86 -5.02
C PRO A 368 -14.37 -3.54 -6.37
N VAL A 369 -13.15 -4.00 -6.69
CA VAL A 369 -12.91 -4.80 -7.88
C VAL A 369 -13.38 -6.24 -7.59
N GLN A 370 -14.46 -6.66 -8.26
CA GLN A 370 -14.99 -8.03 -8.21
C GLN A 370 -14.22 -8.94 -9.17
N GLU A 371 -12.91 -9.08 -8.93
CA GLU A 371 -12.05 -10.03 -9.64
C GLU A 371 -11.67 -11.17 -8.71
N GLU A 372 -11.70 -12.39 -9.25
CA GLU A 372 -10.97 -13.49 -8.63
C GLU A 372 -9.47 -13.14 -8.55
N ALA A 373 -8.81 -13.48 -7.45
CA ALA A 373 -7.36 -13.36 -7.37
C ALA A 373 -6.71 -14.24 -8.45
N ALA A 374 -5.76 -13.69 -9.20
CA ALA A 374 -5.15 -14.40 -10.34
C ALA A 374 -4.64 -15.79 -9.94
N GLY A 375 -5.09 -16.85 -10.62
CA GLY A 375 -4.80 -18.27 -10.28
C GLY A 375 -5.81 -18.93 -9.33
N ILE A 376 -6.81 -18.19 -8.84
CA ILE A 376 -7.86 -18.73 -7.96
C ILE A 376 -9.16 -18.88 -8.73
N VAL A 377 -9.74 -20.07 -8.67
CA VAL A 377 -11.12 -20.37 -9.11
C VAL A 377 -12.02 -20.32 -7.87
N ASN A 378 -13.16 -19.66 -7.94
CA ASN A 378 -14.10 -19.55 -6.83
C ASN A 378 -14.65 -20.93 -6.39
N SER A 379 -15.03 -21.02 -5.12
CA SER A 379 -15.60 -22.20 -4.43
C SER A 379 -14.75 -23.49 -4.53
N SER A 380 -13.47 -23.37 -4.90
CA SER A 380 -12.59 -24.49 -5.22
C SER A 380 -11.64 -24.85 -4.07
N LEU A 381 -11.20 -26.12 -4.04
CA LEU A 381 -10.29 -26.65 -3.02
C LEU A 381 -8.83 -26.43 -3.38
N TYR A 382 -8.07 -25.95 -2.41
CA TYR A 382 -6.66 -25.59 -2.52
C TYR A 382 -5.86 -26.06 -1.31
N MET A 383 -4.59 -26.40 -1.56
CA MET A 383 -3.56 -26.53 -0.53
C MET A 383 -2.71 -25.26 -0.47
N PHE A 384 -2.18 -24.95 0.71
CA PHE A 384 -1.48 -23.69 1.00
C PHE A 384 -0.10 -23.98 1.56
N ARG A 385 0.94 -24.03 0.71
CA ARG A 385 2.32 -24.35 1.12
C ARG A 385 3.08 -23.06 1.43
N ASN A 386 3.63 -22.94 2.64
CA ASN A 386 4.40 -21.77 3.03
C ASN A 386 5.77 -21.74 2.34
N ALA A 387 6.20 -20.58 1.85
CA ALA A 387 7.44 -20.46 1.10
C ALA A 387 8.71 -20.66 1.95
N SER A 388 8.71 -20.26 3.24
CA SER A 388 9.89 -20.41 4.10
C SER A 388 9.96 -21.76 4.81
N THR A 389 8.84 -22.30 5.28
CA THR A 389 8.82 -23.61 5.98
C THR A 389 8.64 -24.80 5.04
N GLN A 390 8.22 -24.57 3.79
CA GLN A 390 7.90 -25.59 2.77
C GLN A 390 6.79 -26.58 3.19
N LYS A 391 6.02 -26.23 4.23
CA LYS A 391 4.93 -27.02 4.85
C LYS A 391 3.56 -26.40 4.59
N TYR A 392 2.51 -27.21 4.72
CA TYR A 392 1.13 -26.86 4.35
C TYR A 392 0.30 -26.34 5.53
N LEU A 393 -0.52 -25.32 5.30
CA LEU A 393 -1.48 -24.78 6.27
C LEU A 393 -2.50 -25.87 6.65
N SER A 394 -2.47 -26.32 7.90
CA SER A 394 -3.17 -27.51 8.36
C SER A 394 -3.99 -27.25 9.62
N VAL A 395 -5.19 -27.82 9.69
CA VAL A 395 -5.97 -27.91 10.94
C VAL A 395 -5.29 -28.90 11.87
N TYR A 396 -4.91 -28.44 13.08
CA TYR A 396 -4.14 -29.25 14.00
C TYR A 396 -4.83 -30.58 14.33
N ASN A 397 -4.14 -31.69 14.03
CA ASN A 397 -4.59 -33.07 14.18
C ASN A 397 -5.96 -33.37 13.51
N GLY A 398 -6.38 -32.58 12.52
CA GLY A 398 -7.69 -32.73 11.85
C GLY A 398 -8.90 -32.48 12.75
N ILE A 399 -8.75 -31.79 13.88
CA ILE A 399 -9.82 -31.66 14.89
C ILE A 399 -10.83 -30.58 14.49
N ASN A 400 -12.01 -30.98 14.00
CA ASN A 400 -13.09 -30.07 13.58
C ASN A 400 -13.91 -29.42 14.73
N THR A 401 -13.24 -29.01 15.81
CA THR A 401 -13.85 -28.23 16.90
C THR A 401 -13.69 -26.72 16.66
N PRO A 402 -14.55 -25.87 17.25
CA PRO A 402 -14.30 -24.44 17.29
C PRO A 402 -12.97 -24.15 18.01
N LEU A 403 -12.26 -23.11 17.59
CA LEU A 403 -10.99 -22.67 18.18
C LEU A 403 -9.82 -23.68 18.10
N THR A 404 -9.91 -24.74 17.28
CA THR A 404 -8.75 -25.56 16.94
C THR A 404 -7.68 -24.70 16.25
N GLN A 405 -6.42 -24.83 16.68
CA GLN A 405 -5.29 -24.13 16.06
C GLN A 405 -5.05 -24.54 14.61
N VAL A 406 -4.61 -23.58 13.80
CA VAL A 406 -4.08 -23.81 12.45
C VAL A 406 -2.56 -23.61 12.49
N LYS A 407 -1.81 -24.51 11.83
CA LYS A 407 -0.34 -24.53 11.84
C LYS A 407 0.20 -25.22 10.59
N THR A 408 1.47 -25.03 10.25
CA THR A 408 2.06 -25.69 9.08
C THR A 408 2.54 -27.10 9.40
N ALA A 409 2.09 -28.08 8.64
CA ALA A 409 2.47 -29.49 8.74
C ALA A 409 3.10 -30.00 7.43
N ASP A 410 3.90 -31.07 7.51
CA ASP A 410 4.26 -31.84 6.32
C ASP A 410 3.00 -32.50 5.74
N GLN A 411 2.94 -32.71 4.42
CA GLN A 411 1.73 -33.25 3.79
C GLN A 411 1.45 -34.68 4.27
N VAL A 412 0.31 -34.84 4.93
CA VAL A 412 -0.33 -36.14 5.18
C VAL A 412 -1.56 -36.20 4.26
N THR A 413 -1.94 -37.38 3.80
CA THR A 413 -3.08 -37.57 2.88
C THR A 413 -4.41 -37.52 3.64
N GLY A 414 -4.82 -36.33 4.10
CA GLY A 414 -6.03 -36.11 4.90
C GLY A 414 -6.71 -34.76 4.63
N GLU A 415 -7.97 -34.62 5.01
CA GLU A 415 -8.80 -33.43 4.70
C GLU A 415 -8.29 -32.10 5.31
N ASN A 416 -7.33 -32.17 6.24
CA ASN A 416 -6.95 -31.08 7.14
C ASN A 416 -5.99 -30.04 6.55
N GLU A 417 -5.30 -30.35 5.44
CA GLU A 417 -4.49 -29.42 4.65
C GLU A 417 -5.29 -28.66 3.57
N TYR A 418 -6.54 -29.04 3.32
CA TYR A 418 -7.35 -28.54 2.21
C TYR A 418 -8.33 -27.45 2.65
N TRP A 419 -8.41 -26.39 1.85
CA TRP A 419 -9.28 -25.24 2.12
C TRP A 419 -10.03 -24.81 0.85
N ARG A 420 -11.33 -24.56 0.98
CA ARG A 420 -12.18 -23.99 -0.06
C ARG A 420 -12.08 -22.47 -0.04
N LEU A 421 -11.66 -21.87 -1.15
CA LEU A 421 -11.66 -20.43 -1.33
C LEU A 421 -13.03 -19.95 -1.84
N GLN A 422 -13.81 -19.32 -0.96
CA GLN A 422 -15.14 -18.80 -1.30
C GLN A 422 -15.10 -17.29 -1.41
N GLN A 423 -15.18 -16.76 -2.62
CA GLN A 423 -15.16 -15.32 -2.89
C GLN A 423 -16.44 -14.62 -2.41
N ARG A 424 -16.30 -13.35 -2.04
CA ARG A 424 -17.33 -12.41 -1.58
C ARG A 424 -17.68 -11.37 -2.65
N PRO A 425 -18.88 -10.73 -2.56
CA PRO A 425 -19.25 -9.61 -3.43
C PRO A 425 -18.39 -8.34 -3.30
N ASP A 426 -17.45 -8.25 -2.35
CA ASP A 426 -16.48 -7.15 -2.24
C ASP A 426 -15.08 -7.51 -2.76
N GLY A 427 -14.88 -8.71 -3.32
CA GLY A 427 -13.61 -9.21 -3.84
C GLY A 427 -12.76 -9.98 -2.82
N THR A 428 -13.14 -9.98 -1.54
CA THR A 428 -12.45 -10.78 -0.50
C THR A 428 -12.85 -12.26 -0.53
N TYR A 429 -12.19 -13.10 0.27
CA TYR A 429 -12.39 -14.55 0.32
C TYR A 429 -12.59 -15.06 1.74
N GLN A 430 -13.54 -15.97 1.94
CA GLN A 430 -13.51 -16.89 3.08
C GLN A 430 -12.55 -18.04 2.76
N ILE A 431 -11.70 -18.40 3.72
CA ILE A 431 -10.82 -19.57 3.64
C ILE A 431 -11.46 -20.66 4.50
N ILE A 432 -12.23 -21.56 3.87
CA ILE A 432 -13.08 -22.55 4.56
C ILE A 432 -12.35 -23.88 4.63
N SER A 433 -12.06 -24.43 5.81
CA SER A 433 -11.43 -25.74 5.92
C SER A 433 -12.33 -26.84 5.37
N TYR A 434 -11.72 -27.81 4.67
CA TYR A 434 -12.39 -29.01 4.18
C TYR A 434 -12.55 -30.09 5.26
N THR A 435 -11.84 -29.97 6.39
CA THR A 435 -11.87 -30.90 7.53
C THR A 435 -13.32 -31.15 8.01
N GLY A 436 -13.94 -32.26 7.59
CA GLY A 436 -15.30 -32.64 7.97
C GLY A 436 -16.42 -31.65 7.63
N SER A 437 -17.66 -32.04 7.98
CA SER A 437 -18.89 -31.40 7.47
C SER A 437 -19.21 -29.99 7.99
N ALA A 438 -18.55 -29.51 9.05
CA ALA A 438 -18.93 -28.26 9.72
C ALA A 438 -18.56 -26.96 8.97
N ASN A 439 -17.81 -27.03 7.85
CA ASN A 439 -17.39 -25.88 7.04
C ASN A 439 -16.83 -24.72 7.87
N ARG A 440 -15.96 -25.03 8.85
CA ARG A 440 -15.28 -24.02 9.68
C ARG A 440 -14.26 -23.25 8.84
N GLN A 441 -13.99 -22.02 9.25
CA GLN A 441 -13.22 -21.07 8.46
C GLN A 441 -11.99 -20.62 9.22
N LEU A 442 -10.98 -20.15 8.50
CA LEU A 442 -9.84 -19.46 9.06
C LEU A 442 -10.32 -18.20 9.80
N ASP A 443 -9.96 -18.08 11.08
CA ASP A 443 -10.42 -17.03 12.00
C ASP A 443 -9.21 -16.60 12.84
N GLU A 444 -8.81 -15.34 12.74
CA GLU A 444 -7.75 -14.78 13.59
C GLU A 444 -8.35 -14.07 14.79
N ARG A 445 -7.93 -14.50 15.99
CA ARG A 445 -8.36 -13.89 17.24
C ARG A 445 -7.16 -13.42 18.04
N ASN A 446 -7.14 -12.12 18.32
CA ASN A 446 -6.16 -11.44 19.17
C ASN A 446 -5.81 -12.30 20.40
N ASN A 447 -4.51 -12.52 20.60
CA ASN A 447 -3.90 -13.34 21.67
C ASN A 447 -4.15 -14.87 21.61
N LEU A 448 -4.89 -15.41 20.64
CA LEU A 448 -5.09 -16.85 20.44
C LEU A 448 -4.49 -17.40 19.13
N GLY A 449 -4.16 -16.52 18.18
CA GLY A 449 -3.55 -16.89 16.89
C GLY A 449 -4.59 -17.18 15.80
N VAL A 450 -4.20 -17.97 14.80
CA VAL A 450 -5.08 -18.39 13.69
C VAL A 450 -5.72 -19.75 14.00
N LEU A 451 -7.05 -19.77 13.96
CA LEU A 451 -7.89 -20.86 14.46
C LEU A 451 -9.00 -21.24 13.46
N LEU A 452 -9.75 -22.30 13.79
CA LEU A 452 -11.05 -22.58 13.19
C LEU A 452 -12.20 -21.80 13.85
N SER A 453 -13.04 -21.20 13.01
CA SER A 453 -14.16 -20.32 13.40
C SER A 453 -15.21 -20.96 14.32
N VAL A 454 -15.74 -20.14 15.23
CA VAL A 454 -16.97 -20.43 15.99
C VAL A 454 -18.19 -20.18 15.11
N SER A 455 -19.15 -21.12 15.09
CA SER A 455 -20.31 -21.14 14.18
C SER A 455 -21.45 -20.16 14.52
N SER A 456 -21.14 -19.07 15.23
CA SER A 456 -22.12 -18.10 15.76
C SER A 456 -21.63 -16.65 15.69
N GLN A 457 -20.63 -16.38 14.85
CA GLN A 457 -19.98 -15.07 14.72
C GLN A 457 -19.85 -14.68 13.23
N PRO A 458 -19.74 -13.39 12.90
CA PRO A 458 -19.28 -12.98 11.57
C PRO A 458 -17.90 -13.59 11.32
N TYR A 459 -17.71 -14.15 10.13
CA TYR A 459 -16.44 -14.75 9.72
C TYR A 459 -15.43 -13.68 9.29
N ASP A 460 -14.15 -14.01 9.38
CA ASP A 460 -13.10 -13.24 8.72
C ASP A 460 -13.19 -13.43 7.19
N ASP A 461 -12.94 -12.33 6.47
CA ASP A 461 -12.70 -12.35 5.02
C ASP A 461 -11.29 -11.84 4.73
N PHE A 462 -10.61 -12.48 3.78
CA PHE A 462 -9.19 -12.30 3.48
C PHE A 462 -8.99 -11.76 2.05
N THR A 463 -7.97 -10.94 1.84
CA THR A 463 -7.53 -10.57 0.49
C THR A 463 -6.35 -11.45 0.07
N LEU A 464 -6.43 -12.02 -1.12
CA LEU A 464 -5.33 -12.76 -1.76
C LEU A 464 -4.68 -11.87 -2.81
N LEU A 465 -3.36 -11.68 -2.72
CA LEU A 465 -2.57 -10.94 -3.71
C LEU A 465 -1.45 -11.84 -4.22
N ARG A 466 -1.58 -12.30 -5.46
CA ARG A 466 -0.50 -12.99 -6.20
C ARG A 466 0.58 -11.99 -6.58
N MET A 467 1.84 -12.35 -6.44
CA MET A 467 2.97 -11.50 -6.83
C MET A 467 3.06 -11.40 -8.36
N PRO A 468 3.41 -10.23 -8.93
CA PRO A 468 3.53 -10.06 -10.37
C PRO A 468 4.77 -10.78 -10.92
N SER A 469 4.89 -10.78 -12.26
CA SER A 469 6.15 -11.13 -12.92
C SER A 469 7.27 -10.14 -12.53
N GLY A 470 8.53 -10.58 -12.61
CA GLY A 470 9.70 -9.78 -12.20
C GLY A 470 9.90 -9.61 -10.68
N HIS A 471 8.88 -9.86 -9.84
CA HIS A 471 9.03 -9.93 -8.38
C HIS A 471 9.83 -11.19 -7.99
N SER A 472 10.70 -11.10 -6.97
CA SER A 472 11.55 -12.23 -6.54
C SER A 472 10.77 -13.48 -6.10
N GLN A 473 9.58 -13.25 -5.52
CA GLN A 473 8.62 -14.29 -5.12
C GLN A 473 7.45 -14.38 -6.11
N ALA A 474 7.69 -14.27 -7.42
CA ALA A 474 6.65 -14.37 -8.47
C ALA A 474 5.86 -15.69 -8.35
N GLY A 475 4.57 -15.64 -8.70
CA GLY A 475 3.65 -16.77 -8.62
C GLY A 475 3.07 -17.03 -7.23
N LEU A 476 3.84 -16.78 -6.17
CA LEU A 476 3.41 -16.91 -4.77
C LEU A 476 2.40 -15.81 -4.37
N TYR A 477 1.66 -16.06 -3.30
CA TYR A 477 0.58 -15.20 -2.81
C TYR A 477 0.89 -14.63 -1.42
N ARG A 478 0.49 -13.39 -1.17
CA ARG A 478 0.30 -12.83 0.17
C ARG A 478 -1.19 -12.96 0.53
N ILE A 479 -1.51 -13.59 1.66
CA ILE A 479 -2.86 -13.71 2.20
C ILE A 479 -2.99 -12.71 3.36
N MET A 480 -4.04 -11.89 3.36
CA MET A 480 -4.06 -10.67 4.15
C MET A 480 -5.39 -10.43 4.86
N LYS A 481 -5.32 -9.96 6.12
CA LYS A 481 -6.46 -9.52 6.93
C LYS A 481 -6.10 -8.19 7.59
N ASN A 482 -6.90 -7.14 7.41
CA ASN A 482 -6.75 -5.85 8.10
C ASN A 482 -5.32 -5.26 8.08
N GLY A 483 -4.59 -5.41 6.97
CA GLY A 483 -3.20 -4.93 6.84
C GLY A 483 -2.16 -5.76 7.62
N LEU A 484 -2.53 -6.94 8.08
CA LEU A 484 -1.64 -8.00 8.52
C LEU A 484 -1.50 -9.04 7.40
N TYR A 485 -0.36 -9.73 7.37
CA TYR A 485 -0.05 -10.83 6.46
C TYR A 485 -0.10 -12.17 7.20
N LEU A 486 -0.73 -13.18 6.61
CA LEU A 486 -0.69 -14.55 7.10
C LEU A 486 0.75 -15.05 7.00
N SER A 487 1.27 -15.53 8.11
CA SER A 487 2.68 -15.92 8.27
C SER A 487 2.78 -17.11 9.23
N VAL A 488 4.00 -17.55 9.50
CA VAL A 488 4.30 -18.73 10.33
C VAL A 488 5.35 -18.36 11.36
N ASP A 489 5.11 -18.70 12.62
CA ASP A 489 6.07 -18.48 13.71
C ASP A 489 7.14 -19.60 13.80
N SER A 490 8.11 -19.43 14.71
CA SER A 490 9.20 -20.39 14.92
C SER A 490 8.75 -21.75 15.51
N SER A 491 7.48 -21.89 15.92
CA SER A 491 6.88 -23.17 16.31
C SER A 491 6.12 -23.86 15.17
N GLY A 492 5.99 -23.18 14.02
CA GLY A 492 5.14 -23.62 12.91
C GLY A 492 3.68 -23.18 13.02
N ALA A 493 3.29 -22.40 14.03
CA ALA A 493 1.91 -21.94 14.17
C ALA A 493 1.57 -20.85 13.15
N ALA A 494 0.34 -20.86 12.63
CA ALA A 494 -0.13 -19.82 11.71
C ALA A 494 -0.49 -18.55 12.51
N ILE A 495 0.03 -17.41 12.06
CA ILE A 495 -0.11 -16.10 12.71
C ILE A 495 -0.43 -15.02 11.67
N PHE A 496 -0.92 -13.87 12.13
CA PHE A 496 -0.99 -12.65 11.31
C PHE A 496 -0.03 -11.60 11.88
N GLN A 497 0.85 -11.06 11.03
CA GLN A 497 1.87 -10.08 11.43
C GLN A 497 1.92 -8.85 10.52
N ARG A 498 2.45 -7.73 11.03
CA ARG A 498 2.61 -6.49 10.25
C ARG A 498 3.82 -6.50 9.32
N SER A 499 4.93 -7.07 9.78
CA SER A 499 6.18 -7.11 9.02
C SER A 499 6.12 -8.15 7.90
N LEU A 500 6.64 -7.80 6.73
CA LEU A 500 6.88 -8.76 5.65
C LEU A 500 8.17 -9.55 5.93
N SER A 501 8.12 -10.85 5.66
CA SER A 501 9.26 -11.76 5.58
C SER A 501 8.93 -12.90 4.61
N ASP A 502 9.87 -13.79 4.30
CA ASP A 502 9.60 -14.92 3.40
C ASP A 502 8.52 -15.88 3.92
N ALA A 503 8.27 -15.89 5.23
CA ALA A 503 7.15 -16.62 5.84
C ALA A 503 5.76 -16.04 5.50
N CYS A 504 5.68 -14.80 4.98
CA CYS A 504 4.42 -14.18 4.55
C CYS A 504 3.95 -14.60 3.13
N TYR A 505 4.72 -15.44 2.43
CA TYR A 505 4.38 -15.91 1.08
C TYR A 505 3.93 -17.35 1.10
N TRP A 506 2.89 -17.62 0.30
CA TRP A 506 2.21 -18.90 0.23
C TRP A 506 2.05 -19.32 -1.22
N SER A 507 2.50 -20.52 -1.55
CA SER A 507 2.05 -21.22 -2.74
C SER A 507 0.62 -21.69 -2.52
N ILE A 508 -0.25 -21.47 -3.51
CA ILE A 508 -1.64 -21.91 -3.50
C ILE A 508 -1.84 -22.80 -4.73
N SER A 509 -2.12 -24.09 -4.50
CA SER A 509 -2.20 -25.12 -5.55
C SER A 509 -3.53 -25.88 -5.48
N ALA A 510 -4.14 -26.09 -6.64
CA ALA A 510 -5.35 -26.92 -6.78
C ALA A 510 -4.94 -28.39 -7.02
N GLU A 511 -5.63 -29.31 -6.36
CA GLU A 511 -5.22 -30.73 -6.29
C GLU A 511 -5.81 -31.61 -7.42
N TRP A 512 -6.70 -31.08 -8.26
CA TRP A 512 -7.34 -31.90 -9.29
C TRP A 512 -6.37 -32.17 -10.44
N LYS A 513 -6.28 -33.42 -10.89
CA LYS A 513 -5.73 -33.78 -12.21
C LYS A 513 -6.88 -33.99 -13.20
N ARG A 514 -6.97 -33.12 -14.20
CA ARG A 514 -8.01 -33.15 -15.23
C ARG A 514 -7.36 -33.28 -16.61
N ASN A 515 -7.65 -32.35 -17.53
CA ASN A 515 -7.16 -32.40 -18.90
C ASN A 515 -5.72 -31.90 -19.01
N ALA A 516 -4.99 -32.36 -20.02
CA ALA A 516 -3.66 -31.85 -20.35
C ALA A 516 -3.31 -32.06 -21.84
N ASP A 517 -3.57 -31.07 -22.69
CA ASP A 517 -3.38 -31.24 -24.13
C ASP A 517 -1.97 -30.83 -24.61
N VAL A 518 -1.35 -31.74 -25.37
CA VAL A 518 -0.01 -31.58 -25.97
C VAL A 518 -0.14 -31.24 -27.46
N PHE A 519 0.12 -29.98 -27.81
CA PHE A 519 0.12 -29.46 -29.17
C PHE A 519 1.50 -29.61 -29.80
N VAL A 520 1.56 -30.13 -31.03
CA VAL A 520 2.81 -30.28 -31.77
C VAL A 520 2.74 -29.74 -33.19
N VAL A 521 3.84 -29.14 -33.64
CA VAL A 521 4.06 -28.75 -35.02
C VAL A 521 4.64 -29.91 -35.83
N LYS A 522 4.16 -30.06 -37.06
CA LYS A 522 4.79 -30.88 -38.10
C LYS A 522 4.74 -30.18 -39.45
N ASP A 523 5.89 -29.92 -40.04
CA ASP A 523 6.01 -29.36 -41.38
C ASP A 523 7.19 -29.99 -42.14
N ASP A 524 7.68 -29.33 -43.18
CA ASP A 524 8.81 -29.81 -44.00
C ASP A 524 10.19 -29.54 -43.34
N GLN A 525 10.24 -28.89 -42.16
CA GLN A 525 11.46 -28.59 -41.38
C GLN A 525 11.49 -29.19 -39.97
N VAL A 526 10.35 -29.37 -39.29
CA VAL A 526 10.27 -29.97 -37.93
C VAL A 526 9.14 -31.01 -37.82
N ASN A 527 9.30 -32.02 -36.96
CA ASN A 527 8.36 -33.13 -36.78
C ASN A 527 8.30 -33.64 -35.32
N PHE A 528 7.70 -32.86 -34.43
CA PHE A 528 7.58 -33.16 -32.98
C PHE A 528 6.61 -34.30 -32.62
N THR A 529 6.17 -35.14 -33.56
CA THR A 529 5.10 -36.12 -33.33
C THR A 529 5.47 -37.24 -32.36
N SER A 530 6.73 -37.67 -32.35
CA SER A 530 7.23 -38.70 -31.43
C SER A 530 7.23 -38.17 -30.00
N ALA A 531 7.85 -37.00 -29.80
CA ALA A 531 7.92 -36.29 -28.53
C ALA A 531 6.53 -36.07 -27.91
N GLY A 532 5.60 -35.47 -28.65
CA GLY A 532 4.27 -35.15 -28.12
C GLY A 532 3.45 -36.38 -27.76
N SER A 533 3.55 -37.46 -28.54
CA SER A 533 2.84 -38.70 -28.25
C SER A 533 3.41 -39.42 -27.01
N SER A 534 4.74 -39.38 -26.84
CA SER A 534 5.46 -39.83 -25.65
C SER A 534 5.08 -39.04 -24.40
N MET A 535 5.06 -37.70 -24.49
CA MET A 535 4.67 -36.82 -23.38
C MET A 535 3.21 -37.01 -22.95
N ALA A 536 2.27 -37.09 -23.88
CA ALA A 536 0.87 -37.36 -23.56
C ALA A 536 0.70 -38.76 -22.91
N ALA A 537 1.55 -39.74 -23.23
CA ALA A 537 1.59 -41.01 -22.51
C ALA A 537 2.18 -40.88 -21.09
N THR A 538 3.19 -40.01 -20.88
CA THR A 538 3.75 -39.73 -19.54
C THR A 538 2.77 -38.98 -18.64
N LEU A 539 2.01 -38.02 -19.17
CA LEU A 539 0.95 -37.30 -18.45
C LEU A 539 -0.21 -38.22 -18.05
N ARG A 540 -0.61 -39.17 -18.92
CA ARG A 540 -1.61 -40.19 -18.57
C ARG A 540 -1.15 -41.08 -17.42
N LYS A 541 0.15 -41.42 -17.35
CA LYS A 541 0.73 -42.17 -16.22
C LYS A 541 0.70 -41.39 -14.90
N SER A 542 0.71 -40.06 -14.92
CA SER A 542 0.54 -39.21 -13.72
C SER A 542 -0.91 -39.05 -13.28
N GLY A 543 -1.88 -39.51 -14.06
CA GLY A 543 -3.32 -39.39 -13.78
C GLY A 543 -4.06 -38.29 -14.55
N TYR A 544 -3.45 -37.69 -15.58
CA TYR A 544 -4.13 -36.70 -16.43
C TYR A 544 -4.93 -37.35 -17.57
N THR A 545 -6.08 -36.75 -17.89
CA THR A 545 -6.81 -36.96 -19.14
C THR A 545 -6.11 -36.20 -20.28
N ALA A 546 -4.89 -36.61 -20.62
CA ALA A 546 -4.08 -35.91 -21.60
C ALA A 546 -4.49 -36.26 -23.04
N ASN A 547 -4.54 -35.27 -23.94
CA ASN A 547 -4.66 -35.48 -25.38
C ASN A 547 -3.42 -34.98 -26.11
N TYR A 548 -3.39 -35.18 -27.42
CA TYR A 548 -2.27 -34.81 -28.29
C TYR A 548 -2.81 -34.43 -29.67
N ALA A 549 -2.35 -33.29 -30.20
CA ALA A 549 -2.84 -32.72 -31.45
C ALA A 549 -1.69 -32.24 -32.34
N VAL A 550 -1.72 -32.60 -33.62
CA VAL A 550 -0.74 -32.17 -34.64
C VAL A 550 -1.34 -31.05 -35.47
N ASN A 551 -0.62 -29.94 -35.66
CA ASN A 551 -1.03 -28.82 -36.53
C ASN A 551 -2.48 -28.34 -36.28
N SER A 552 -2.79 -28.07 -35.00
CA SER A 552 -4.09 -27.54 -34.59
C SER A 552 -4.33 -26.13 -35.13
N THR A 553 -5.60 -25.69 -35.13
CA THR A 553 -5.89 -24.26 -35.22
C THR A 553 -5.41 -23.53 -33.96
N ALA A 554 -5.02 -22.26 -34.10
CA ALA A 554 -4.64 -21.42 -32.96
C ALA A 554 -5.82 -21.15 -32.02
N ALA A 555 -7.04 -21.08 -32.55
CA ALA A 555 -8.27 -20.94 -31.77
C ALA A 555 -8.49 -22.14 -30.83
N ASN A 556 -8.36 -23.38 -31.32
CA ASN A 556 -8.46 -24.58 -30.47
C ASN A 556 -7.32 -24.66 -29.44
N ALA A 557 -6.11 -24.19 -29.77
CA ALA A 557 -5.03 -24.10 -28.78
C ALA A 557 -5.35 -23.10 -27.66
N LEU A 558 -5.91 -21.94 -27.96
CA LEU A 558 -6.37 -20.95 -26.97
C LEU A 558 -7.54 -21.49 -26.12
N GLU A 559 -8.47 -22.22 -26.73
CA GLU A 559 -9.57 -22.89 -26.03
C GLU A 559 -9.05 -23.91 -25.02
N LYS A 560 -8.13 -24.80 -25.42
CA LYS A 560 -7.54 -25.80 -24.51
C LYS A 560 -6.68 -25.19 -23.43
N LEU A 561 -5.86 -24.20 -23.75
CA LEU A 561 -5.09 -23.42 -22.77
C LEU A 561 -5.99 -22.84 -21.66
N SER A 562 -7.24 -22.48 -21.98
CA SER A 562 -8.22 -21.93 -21.03
C SER A 562 -9.02 -22.99 -20.26
N ALA A 563 -9.08 -24.23 -20.75
CA ALA A 563 -9.87 -25.32 -20.15
C ALA A 563 -9.04 -26.27 -19.27
N ASP A 564 -7.78 -26.50 -19.66
CA ASP A 564 -6.93 -27.57 -19.17
C ASP A 564 -6.09 -27.18 -17.94
N ASP A 565 -5.56 -28.19 -17.24
CA ASP A 565 -4.68 -27.99 -16.10
C ASP A 565 -3.22 -27.81 -16.54
N VAL A 566 -2.82 -28.46 -17.64
CA VAL A 566 -1.45 -28.47 -18.16
C VAL A 566 -1.48 -28.33 -19.67
N PHE A 567 -0.96 -27.23 -20.20
CA PHE A 567 -0.85 -26.99 -21.65
C PHE A 567 0.61 -27.13 -22.08
N ILE A 568 0.86 -27.89 -23.15
CA ILE A 568 2.22 -28.08 -23.67
C ILE A 568 2.21 -27.85 -25.18
N PHE A 569 3.12 -27.00 -25.64
CA PHE A 569 3.39 -26.74 -27.04
C PHE A 569 4.81 -27.18 -27.39
N LEU A 570 4.96 -28.06 -28.39
CA LEU A 570 6.25 -28.44 -28.97
C LEU A 570 6.31 -27.94 -30.42
N GLY A 571 7.27 -27.07 -30.74
CA GLY A 571 7.29 -26.45 -32.06
C GLY A 571 8.42 -25.44 -32.24
N HIS A 572 8.12 -24.40 -33.02
CA HIS A 572 9.00 -23.25 -33.21
C HIS A 572 8.24 -21.94 -32.97
N GLY A 573 8.98 -20.88 -32.66
CA GLY A 573 8.47 -19.51 -32.71
C GLY A 573 8.90 -18.78 -33.98
N LEU A 574 8.19 -17.71 -34.31
CA LEU A 574 8.43 -16.94 -35.53
C LEU A 574 9.71 -16.09 -35.43
N ARG A 575 10.47 -16.03 -36.53
CA ARG A 575 11.55 -15.07 -36.75
C ARG A 575 11.07 -13.90 -37.62
N HIS A 576 11.44 -12.69 -37.25
CA HIS A 576 11.18 -11.50 -38.04
C HIS A 576 12.12 -11.44 -39.26
N ALA A 577 11.57 -11.52 -40.47
CA ALA A 577 12.35 -11.68 -41.70
C ALA A 577 13.43 -10.59 -41.94
N ALA A 578 13.19 -9.34 -41.52
CA ALA A 578 14.12 -8.22 -41.75
C ALA A 578 15.21 -8.06 -40.67
N THR A 579 15.02 -8.60 -39.46
CA THR A 579 16.00 -8.47 -38.35
C THR A 579 16.57 -9.81 -37.86
N ASN A 580 16.04 -10.95 -38.36
CA ASN A 580 16.39 -12.31 -37.96
C ASN A 580 16.22 -12.61 -36.45
N GLN A 581 15.49 -11.74 -35.73
CA GLN A 581 15.17 -11.89 -34.30
C GLN A 581 13.92 -12.74 -34.10
N TYR A 582 13.87 -13.50 -33.00
CA TYR A 582 12.65 -14.18 -32.58
C TYR A 582 11.63 -13.20 -32.00
N MET A 583 10.35 -13.54 -32.15
CA MET A 583 9.24 -12.63 -31.85
C MET A 583 8.40 -13.03 -30.62
N GLY A 584 8.70 -14.12 -29.91
CA GLY A 584 7.89 -14.53 -28.74
C GLY A 584 6.49 -15.01 -29.14
N ILE A 585 6.40 -15.87 -30.16
CA ILE A 585 5.16 -16.46 -30.68
C ILE A 585 5.24 -17.99 -30.56
N ALA A 586 4.12 -18.67 -30.32
CA ALA A 586 4.01 -20.11 -30.58
C ALA A 586 3.31 -20.34 -31.94
N VAL A 587 4.01 -20.94 -32.91
CA VAL A 587 3.43 -21.31 -34.20
C VAL A 587 2.67 -22.63 -34.03
N ILE A 588 1.34 -22.59 -33.93
CA ILE A 588 0.50 -23.75 -33.61
C ILE A 588 0.32 -24.70 -34.80
N GLN A 589 0.43 -24.16 -36.02
CA GLN A 589 0.42 -24.92 -37.28
C GLN A 589 1.44 -24.32 -38.24
N GLY A 590 2.36 -25.14 -38.75
CA GLY A 590 3.23 -24.79 -39.87
C GLY A 590 2.52 -25.05 -41.20
N GLY A 591 2.32 -24.01 -42.00
CA GLY A 591 1.85 -24.11 -43.38
C GLY A 591 3.00 -24.11 -44.39
N LYS A 592 2.73 -24.49 -45.64
CA LYS A 592 3.72 -24.37 -46.75
C LYS A 592 4.05 -22.93 -47.16
N SER A 593 3.49 -21.95 -46.46
CA SER A 593 3.71 -20.51 -46.62
C SER A 593 3.21 -19.80 -45.36
N ASP A 594 3.82 -18.70 -44.96
CA ASP A 594 3.45 -17.97 -43.72
C ASP A 594 1.96 -17.58 -43.63
N LYS A 595 1.31 -17.38 -44.79
CA LYS A 595 -0.13 -17.05 -44.88
C LYS A 595 -1.08 -18.20 -44.51
N THR A 596 -0.59 -19.43 -44.38
CA THR A 596 -1.38 -20.61 -43.96
C THR A 596 -0.93 -21.19 -42.62
N SER A 597 0.13 -20.63 -42.02
CA SER A 597 0.53 -20.93 -40.65
C SER A 597 -0.40 -20.25 -39.64
N GLN A 598 -0.59 -20.86 -38.47
CA GLN A 598 -1.43 -20.29 -37.40
C GLN A 598 -0.62 -20.01 -36.14
N TYR A 599 -0.96 -18.92 -35.46
CA TYR A 599 -0.12 -18.35 -34.41
C TYR A 599 -0.90 -18.04 -33.12
N LEU A 600 -0.37 -18.49 -31.98
CA LEU A 600 -0.80 -18.07 -30.64
C LEU A 600 0.15 -16.95 -30.15
N ILE A 601 -0.43 -15.79 -29.85
CA ILE A 601 0.28 -14.52 -29.73
C ILE A 601 -0.10 -13.79 -28.44
N ALA A 602 0.85 -13.08 -27.83
CA ALA A 602 0.58 -12.21 -26.69
C ALA A 602 -0.54 -11.18 -26.98
N ARG A 603 -0.31 -10.28 -27.95
CA ARG A 603 -1.17 -9.12 -28.26
C ARG A 603 -1.32 -8.85 -29.76
N ARG A 604 -2.46 -8.26 -30.14
CA ARG A 604 -2.90 -7.95 -31.51
C ARG A 604 -2.12 -6.80 -32.15
N ALA A 605 -1.76 -5.78 -31.37
CA ALA A 605 -1.07 -4.58 -31.85
C ALA A 605 0.40 -4.80 -32.29
N VAL A 606 0.86 -6.06 -32.34
CA VAL A 606 2.29 -6.41 -32.40
C VAL A 606 2.71 -6.94 -33.78
N TYR A 607 1.75 -7.35 -34.64
CA TYR A 607 2.01 -8.06 -35.90
C TYR A 607 1.19 -7.54 -37.08
N SER A 608 1.79 -7.59 -38.26
CA SER A 608 1.18 -7.21 -39.55
C SER A 608 1.36 -8.28 -40.63
N LEU A 609 1.23 -9.57 -40.29
CA LEU A 609 1.26 -10.66 -41.28
C LEU A 609 -0.14 -10.79 -41.91
N GLU A 610 -0.36 -10.01 -42.97
CA GLU A 610 -1.67 -9.88 -43.61
C GLU A 610 -2.18 -11.23 -44.19
N GLY A 611 -3.25 -11.75 -43.58
CA GLY A 611 -3.98 -12.96 -44.00
C GLY A 611 -3.77 -14.21 -43.14
N ALA A 612 -2.87 -14.19 -42.13
CA ALA A 612 -2.66 -15.34 -41.25
C ALA A 612 -3.75 -15.48 -40.16
N PRO A 613 -4.17 -16.70 -39.77
CA PRO A 613 -5.04 -16.91 -38.61
C PRO A 613 -4.31 -16.73 -37.27
N TYR A 614 -4.95 -16.02 -36.35
CA TYR A 614 -4.40 -15.65 -35.05
C TYR A 614 -5.32 -16.03 -33.89
N ALA A 615 -4.71 -16.32 -32.74
CA ALA A 615 -5.36 -16.30 -31.43
C ALA A 615 -4.51 -15.45 -30.46
N TYR A 616 -5.15 -14.57 -29.69
CA TYR A 616 -4.46 -13.60 -28.83
C TYR A 616 -4.73 -13.88 -27.35
N ILE A 617 -3.68 -13.86 -26.53
CA ILE A 617 -3.80 -14.02 -25.06
C ILE A 617 -4.49 -12.79 -24.43
N GLU A 618 -4.31 -11.59 -24.98
CA GLU A 618 -5.00 -10.39 -24.47
C GLU A 618 -6.53 -10.41 -24.63
N ASP A 619 -7.05 -11.14 -25.62
CA ASP A 619 -8.50 -11.27 -25.88
C ASP A 619 -9.22 -12.08 -24.78
N LEU A 620 -8.48 -12.85 -23.98
CA LEU A 620 -9.03 -13.57 -22.82
C LEU A 620 -9.49 -12.61 -21.73
N SER A 621 -10.52 -12.96 -20.97
CA SER A 621 -10.82 -12.25 -19.73
C SER A 621 -9.69 -12.42 -18.72
N ASP A 622 -9.53 -11.47 -17.81
CA ASP A 622 -8.59 -11.62 -16.70
C ASP A 622 -9.00 -12.82 -15.82
N ASN A 623 -8.02 -13.53 -15.26
CA ASN A 623 -8.17 -14.83 -14.60
C ASN A 623 -8.69 -16.02 -15.45
N ALA A 624 -8.87 -15.88 -16.77
CA ALA A 624 -9.31 -16.98 -17.64
C ALA A 624 -8.41 -18.24 -17.61
N LEU A 625 -7.12 -18.07 -17.34
CA LEU A 625 -6.13 -19.16 -17.25
C LEU A 625 -5.88 -19.63 -15.82
N SER A 626 -6.76 -19.30 -14.87
CA SER A 626 -6.70 -19.72 -13.45
C SER A 626 -6.57 -21.21 -13.19
N ARG A 627 -6.93 -22.04 -14.18
CA ARG A 627 -6.85 -23.51 -14.10
C ARG A 627 -5.50 -24.04 -14.58
N ALA A 628 -4.78 -23.29 -15.41
CA ALA A 628 -3.53 -23.71 -16.03
C ALA A 628 -2.39 -23.72 -15.00
N ARG A 629 -2.23 -24.87 -14.32
CA ARG A 629 -1.18 -25.12 -13.33
C ARG A 629 0.22 -25.12 -13.95
N CYS A 630 0.36 -25.51 -15.22
CA CYS A 630 1.62 -25.44 -15.96
C CYS A 630 1.39 -25.18 -17.45
N VAL A 631 2.10 -24.20 -18.02
CA VAL A 631 2.06 -23.88 -19.47
C VAL A 631 3.49 -23.90 -20.02
N LEU A 632 3.78 -24.81 -20.94
CA LEU A 632 5.11 -25.01 -21.51
C LEU A 632 5.12 -24.67 -23.01
N TYR A 633 5.67 -23.53 -23.38
CA TYR A 633 5.89 -23.13 -24.78
C TYR A 633 7.28 -23.62 -25.26
N VAL A 634 7.47 -24.93 -25.42
CA VAL A 634 8.75 -25.54 -25.80
C VAL A 634 8.98 -25.41 -27.32
N GLY A 635 9.37 -24.22 -27.76
CA GLY A 635 9.73 -23.97 -29.15
C GLY A 635 10.61 -22.73 -29.33
N CYS A 636 11.40 -22.71 -30.39
CA CYS A 636 12.46 -21.72 -30.61
C CYS A 636 12.02 -20.27 -30.40
N GLY A 637 12.57 -19.60 -29.38
CA GLY A 637 12.34 -18.17 -29.15
C GLY A 637 10.94 -17.77 -28.64
N THR A 638 10.14 -18.70 -28.12
CA THR A 638 8.82 -18.43 -27.52
C THR A 638 8.88 -17.52 -26.28
N GLY A 639 9.99 -17.55 -25.54
CA GLY A 639 10.24 -16.74 -24.35
C GLY A 639 10.72 -15.31 -24.63
N VAL A 640 11.04 -14.99 -25.89
CA VAL A 640 11.65 -13.70 -26.26
C VAL A 640 10.63 -12.57 -26.18
N TYR A 641 11.05 -11.41 -25.67
CA TYR A 641 10.25 -10.18 -25.73
C TYR A 641 10.28 -9.56 -27.12
N PHE A 642 9.12 -9.15 -27.63
CA PHE A 642 9.02 -8.43 -28.91
C PHE A 642 8.09 -7.22 -28.79
N ASN A 643 8.56 -6.06 -29.26
CA ASN A 643 7.93 -4.75 -29.08
C ASN A 643 7.49 -4.43 -27.63
N GLY A 644 8.20 -4.98 -26.63
CA GLY A 644 7.90 -4.79 -25.21
C GLY A 644 6.89 -5.79 -24.61
N TYR A 645 6.38 -6.74 -25.40
CA TYR A 645 5.43 -7.76 -24.95
C TYR A 645 6.08 -9.15 -24.88
N SER A 646 5.54 -10.02 -24.03
CA SER A 646 6.00 -11.41 -23.86
C SER A 646 4.81 -12.36 -23.73
N LEU A 647 4.83 -13.44 -24.50
CA LEU A 647 3.82 -14.51 -24.44
C LEU A 647 3.75 -15.13 -23.04
N LEU A 648 4.89 -15.26 -22.37
CA LEU A 648 4.99 -15.83 -21.02
C LEU A 648 4.32 -14.91 -19.99
N GLU A 649 4.64 -13.62 -20.02
CA GLU A 649 4.05 -12.64 -19.10
C GLU A 649 2.54 -12.50 -19.30
N ASP A 650 2.06 -12.37 -20.53
CA ASP A 650 0.62 -12.18 -20.76
C ASP A 650 -0.17 -13.46 -20.41
N THR A 651 0.36 -14.65 -20.69
CA THR A 651 -0.24 -15.92 -20.23
C THR A 651 -0.30 -15.98 -18.70
N TYR A 652 0.80 -15.59 -18.03
CA TYR A 652 0.90 -15.53 -16.57
C TYR A 652 -0.10 -14.54 -15.95
N ARG A 653 -0.20 -13.33 -16.53
CA ARG A 653 -1.13 -12.26 -16.12
C ARG A 653 -2.60 -12.70 -16.24
N LYS A 654 -2.95 -13.53 -17.23
CA LYS A 654 -4.29 -14.11 -17.37
C LYS A 654 -4.61 -15.25 -16.39
N GLY A 655 -3.70 -15.62 -15.49
CA GLY A 655 -3.98 -16.50 -14.34
C GLY A 655 -3.14 -17.77 -14.26
N ALA A 656 -2.40 -18.14 -15.30
CA ALA A 656 -1.61 -19.37 -15.32
C ALA A 656 -0.55 -19.39 -14.21
N HIS A 657 -0.44 -20.51 -13.49
CA HIS A 657 0.35 -20.64 -12.26
C HIS A 657 1.86 -20.55 -12.50
N PHE A 658 2.30 -21.22 -13.57
CA PHE A 658 3.68 -21.31 -14.02
C PHE A 658 3.68 -21.35 -15.56
N VAL A 659 4.46 -20.47 -16.18
CA VAL A 659 4.57 -20.38 -17.65
C VAL A 659 6.03 -20.37 -18.05
N MET A 660 6.42 -21.24 -18.98
CA MET A 660 7.79 -21.42 -19.47
C MET A 660 7.87 -21.30 -20.99
N GLY A 661 9.02 -20.86 -21.49
CA GLY A 661 9.38 -20.86 -22.91
C GLY A 661 10.90 -20.76 -23.09
N THR A 662 11.38 -20.70 -24.33
CA THR A 662 12.83 -20.65 -24.61
C THR A 662 13.23 -19.36 -25.32
N ALA A 663 14.43 -18.87 -25.00
CA ALA A 663 14.96 -17.61 -25.53
C ALA A 663 15.74 -17.79 -26.87
N GLU A 664 16.08 -19.03 -27.21
CA GLU A 664 17.06 -19.36 -28.25
C GLU A 664 16.52 -20.38 -29.27
N VAL A 665 17.37 -20.77 -30.23
CA VAL A 665 17.10 -21.89 -31.15
C VAL A 665 17.18 -23.19 -30.36
N VAL A 666 16.15 -24.02 -30.46
CA VAL A 666 16.09 -25.32 -29.79
C VAL A 666 16.02 -26.42 -30.85
N GLN A 667 16.96 -27.36 -30.81
CA GLN A 667 16.91 -28.55 -31.68
C GLN A 667 15.78 -29.47 -31.23
N GLU A 668 15.16 -30.21 -32.17
CA GLU A 668 14.02 -31.08 -31.89
C GLU A 668 14.31 -32.11 -30.79
N SER A 669 15.51 -32.70 -30.82
CA SER A 669 16.05 -33.60 -29.79
C SER A 669 16.05 -32.99 -28.39
N ASN A 670 16.44 -31.72 -28.27
CA ASN A 670 16.60 -31.06 -26.99
C ASN A 670 15.25 -30.64 -26.41
N ALA A 671 14.31 -30.21 -27.28
CA ALA A 671 12.93 -29.97 -26.90
C ALA A 671 12.23 -31.27 -26.45
N GLU A 672 12.43 -32.39 -27.17
CA GLU A 672 11.92 -33.70 -26.74
C GLU A 672 12.50 -34.12 -25.40
N ILE A 673 13.82 -34.05 -25.22
CA ILE A 673 14.50 -34.45 -23.98
C ILE A 673 14.08 -33.57 -22.81
N PHE A 674 14.09 -32.24 -22.97
CA PHE A 674 13.62 -31.32 -21.93
C PHE A 674 12.20 -31.65 -21.52
N ALA A 675 11.27 -31.64 -22.48
CA ALA A 675 9.86 -31.71 -22.17
C ALA A 675 9.45 -33.09 -21.63
N LYS A 676 10.07 -34.17 -22.14
CA LYS A 676 9.95 -35.52 -21.57
C LYS A 676 10.50 -35.59 -20.15
N THR A 677 11.76 -35.20 -19.90
CA THR A 677 12.36 -35.24 -18.57
C THR A 677 11.58 -34.39 -17.57
N PHE A 678 11.09 -33.22 -17.99
CA PHE A 678 10.26 -32.36 -17.14
C PHE A 678 9.01 -33.10 -16.63
N CYS A 679 8.30 -33.81 -17.52
CA CYS A 679 7.17 -34.65 -17.10
C CYS A 679 7.60 -35.90 -16.31
N GLU A 680 8.77 -36.48 -16.57
CA GLU A 680 9.28 -37.63 -15.81
C GLU A 680 9.72 -37.26 -14.39
N GLU A 681 10.27 -36.07 -14.16
CA GLU A 681 10.53 -35.54 -12.82
C GLU A 681 9.24 -35.10 -12.11
N ALA A 682 8.32 -34.45 -12.83
CA ALA A 682 7.00 -34.11 -12.30
C ALA A 682 6.29 -35.34 -11.75
N ASN A 683 6.35 -36.47 -12.46
CA ASN A 683 5.75 -37.74 -12.02
C ASN A 683 6.36 -38.34 -10.75
N LYS A 684 7.49 -37.81 -10.23
CA LYS A 684 8.09 -38.19 -8.95
C LYS A 684 7.64 -37.31 -7.77
N GLY A 685 6.87 -36.25 -8.04
CA GLY A 685 6.52 -35.22 -7.03
C GLY A 685 7.59 -34.14 -6.84
N SER A 686 8.55 -34.04 -7.77
CA SER A 686 9.56 -32.96 -7.80
C SER A 686 8.89 -31.59 -8.00
N SER A 687 9.47 -30.51 -7.46
CA SER A 687 8.92 -29.17 -7.69
C SER A 687 9.08 -28.73 -9.15
N LEU A 688 8.27 -27.79 -9.62
CA LEU A 688 8.40 -27.17 -10.94
C LEU A 688 9.84 -26.68 -11.23
N ASN A 689 10.52 -26.12 -10.23
CA ASN A 689 11.92 -25.71 -10.31
C ASN A 689 12.89 -26.90 -10.48
N ASP A 690 12.66 -28.01 -9.78
CA ASP A 690 13.49 -29.21 -9.91
C ASP A 690 13.28 -29.86 -11.29
N CYS A 691 12.01 -29.98 -11.71
CA CYS A 691 11.63 -30.45 -13.04
C CYS A 691 12.32 -29.63 -14.13
N PHE A 692 12.25 -28.30 -14.03
CA PHE A 692 12.90 -27.37 -14.95
C PHE A 692 14.43 -27.51 -14.97
N ASN A 693 15.08 -27.59 -13.81
CA ASN A 693 16.54 -27.63 -13.73
C ASN A 693 17.14 -28.98 -14.17
N VAL A 694 16.47 -30.09 -13.90
CA VAL A 694 16.89 -31.42 -14.40
C VAL A 694 16.61 -31.54 -15.89
N ALA A 695 15.43 -31.13 -16.36
CA ALA A 695 15.09 -31.13 -17.79
C ALA A 695 16.05 -30.29 -18.64
N ARG A 696 16.41 -29.09 -18.17
CA ARG A 696 17.39 -28.21 -18.85
C ARG A 696 18.75 -28.89 -18.94
N ARG A 697 19.26 -29.45 -17.84
CA ARG A 697 20.55 -30.13 -17.81
C ARG A 697 20.62 -31.29 -18.81
N ASN A 698 19.62 -32.17 -18.79
CA ASN A 698 19.56 -33.32 -19.70
C ASN A 698 19.49 -32.90 -21.18
N ALA A 699 18.85 -31.77 -21.47
CA ALA A 699 18.81 -31.19 -22.81
C ALA A 699 20.16 -30.56 -23.22
N GLU A 700 20.85 -29.85 -22.31
CA GLU A 700 22.17 -29.25 -22.52
C GLU A 700 23.28 -30.29 -22.70
N GLU A 701 23.19 -31.44 -22.02
CA GLU A 701 24.12 -32.58 -22.16
C GLU A 701 24.17 -33.17 -23.59
N ASN A 702 23.21 -32.84 -24.46
CA ASN A 702 23.22 -33.21 -25.88
C ASN A 702 23.94 -32.18 -26.78
N GLY A 703 24.75 -31.29 -26.19
CA GLY A 703 25.76 -30.50 -26.91
C GLY A 703 25.28 -29.18 -27.51
N THR A 704 24.10 -28.70 -27.11
CA THR A 704 23.59 -27.36 -27.48
C THR A 704 22.86 -26.70 -26.32
N THR A 705 23.06 -25.39 -26.15
CA THR A 705 22.48 -24.58 -25.07
C THR A 705 20.95 -24.67 -25.04
N PHE A 706 20.36 -24.89 -23.86
CA PHE A 706 18.91 -24.89 -23.68
C PHE A 706 18.49 -23.71 -22.80
N ASN A 707 18.60 -22.50 -23.35
CA ASN A 707 18.24 -21.27 -22.65
C ASN A 707 16.71 -21.13 -22.51
N ALA A 708 16.18 -21.77 -21.47
CA ALA A 708 14.80 -21.69 -21.05
C ALA A 708 14.61 -20.63 -19.96
N ILE A 709 13.44 -19.99 -19.94
CA ILE A 709 13.02 -19.06 -18.90
C ILE A 709 11.59 -19.37 -18.48
N TYR A 710 11.22 -19.00 -17.25
CA TYR A 710 9.86 -19.16 -16.74
C TYR A 710 9.40 -17.95 -15.94
N VAL A 711 8.09 -17.84 -15.72
CA VAL A 711 7.44 -16.89 -14.83
C VAL A 711 6.42 -17.65 -13.97
N GLY A 712 6.51 -17.49 -12.65
CA GLY A 712 5.53 -18.00 -11.70
C GLY A 712 6.09 -18.97 -10.65
N ASP A 713 5.18 -19.73 -10.04
CA ASP A 713 5.45 -20.44 -8.78
C ASP A 713 6.21 -21.74 -9.02
N GLY A 714 7.53 -21.64 -9.10
CA GLY A 714 8.42 -22.80 -9.22
C GLY A 714 8.41 -23.77 -8.02
N THR A 715 7.64 -23.50 -6.95
CA THR A 715 7.60 -24.36 -5.75
C THR A 715 6.47 -25.38 -5.74
N GLN A 716 5.51 -25.31 -6.68
CA GLN A 716 4.40 -26.27 -6.76
C GLN A 716 4.87 -27.64 -7.28
N SER A 717 4.15 -28.69 -6.89
CA SER A 717 4.14 -29.98 -7.59
C SER A 717 3.11 -29.94 -8.74
N ILE A 718 3.42 -30.59 -9.87
CA ILE A 718 2.42 -30.95 -10.90
C ILE A 718 1.65 -32.23 -10.50
N ASN A 719 2.31 -33.07 -9.70
CA ASN A 719 1.83 -34.37 -9.21
C ASN A 719 0.96 -34.23 -7.96
#